data_AF-A0AAJ0HB70-F1
#
_entry.id   AF-A0AAJ0HB70-F1
#
_cell.length_a   1.000
_cell.length_b   1.000
_cell.length_c   1.000
_cell.angle_alpha   90.00
_cell.angle_beta   90.00
_cell.angle_gamma   90.00
#
_symmetry.space_group_name_H-M   'P 1'
#
loop_
_entity.id
_entity.type
_entity.pdbx_description
1 polymer ?
#
loop_
_entity_poly.entity_id
_entity_poly.type
_entity_poly.pdbx_seq_one_letter_code
_entity_poly.pdbx_strand_id
1 'polypeptide(L)'
;MDRQNPGPPEDSTHTTQAQQSRATSTARPSIPIRQETAVPPHVRPSITEVPVTPGITREAYDLEPSEQGAGQAGGFSYFSQKDVDHAIAASPGAVTPDLTEGADFEAQVAAGANESKEFLRRLSIAVMGGRRQSLSEFRKASPDLALSGNIISATFNIPHSLKYRKGADWELKPRRGQSVLFDAFSYLSSDEAPWNHTVVAWTGEIETPPDAISPPSTPPATTVHLSSLNVLSKPVPIDGENAPPTPPLVDGLWIPREDQLRLENQLSHDKKIKTVPVWLADDNEGHEDGIRLKDQARWRRYAEHELYTLLHYKQHEPTDGRAERIQWADYYRMNQKFANKILEHYKPGDIVIVHDYNLMLLPSMLRQQAPHMYISFYLHSPFPSSEFMRCLPRRKEILEGVLGSNLVGFQSYSYSRHFASCCTRVLGFPSDTTGVEAYGSRVEVGVFPIGIDAMKVASLAWTDSVNEKYDALKKLYGGRKIIVGRDRLDSVRGVAQKLMAFERFLEMYPEWRETVVLVQVTSPTNIEEKEDPENKIASRVNELVMKINGMYGSLSFSPVQHYPQYISQDEYFALLRAADIGLITSVRDGMNTTSLEYVICQRETAGPLILSEFSGTAGSLKDAIHINPWDLSGVAEAINRALTMSDAERKKMEKNLLSHVISKNVQYWIAGFLRRLVGVLGSRKNVIATPLLNRATMLQKYRDAQKRLFMFDYDGTLTPIVREPSAAVPSERVIVSLKALAADPRNAVWIISGRDQEFLNQHLGHISELGFSAEHGSFMKHPGSATWENLAETFDMGWQEEVLEVFQQFTDRVPGSFIERKRCALTWHYRLADPEQGIHMARECQKELESTVARRWDVEVMAGKANLEVRPTFINKGEIVKRLVNTYNAELKPLGRKIEFSLCMGDDFTDEDMFRALNGLSAPTDGIAEIEAENTFSVTVGASTKVTLARWHLLEPEDVVECVALLAGVGGGGGGATGGGALSMGEVNLAAISTVDDHTTT
;
A
#
# COMPACT_ATOMS: atom_id res chain seq x y z
N MET A 1 -6.47 -54.15 -33.79
CA MET A 1 -5.55 -55.23 -33.39
C MET A 1 -5.37 -55.11 -31.89
N ASP A 2 -6.22 -55.74 -31.07
CA ASP A 2 -6.29 -57.19 -30.75
C ASP A 2 -5.41 -57.47 -29.50
N ARG A 3 -5.79 -58.09 -28.35
CA ARG A 3 -6.96 -58.87 -27.81
C ARG A 3 -6.87 -58.89 -26.25
N GLN A 4 -7.81 -59.33 -25.38
CA GLN A 4 -9.28 -59.58 -25.36
C GLN A 4 -9.76 -59.87 -23.91
N ASN A 5 -11.03 -59.55 -23.58
CA ASN A 5 -11.87 -60.19 -22.53
C ASN A 5 -11.38 -60.09 -21.05
N PRO A 6 -12.06 -60.70 -20.04
CA PRO A 6 -13.40 -60.34 -19.52
C PRO A 6 -13.48 -60.19 -17.96
N GLY A 7 -14.66 -59.86 -17.41
CA GLY A 7 -15.02 -60.05 -15.97
C GLY A 7 -15.59 -61.46 -15.70
N PRO A 8 -16.49 -61.70 -14.71
CA PRO A 8 -17.15 -60.85 -13.68
C PRO A 8 -16.74 -61.34 -12.24
N PRO A 9 -17.54 -61.43 -11.13
CA PRO A 9 -18.89 -60.94 -10.77
C PRO A 9 -19.07 -60.38 -9.31
N GLU A 10 -20.34 -60.03 -8.95
CA GLU A 10 -21.15 -60.31 -7.72
C GLU A 10 -20.55 -60.29 -6.27
N ASP A 11 -21.29 -60.00 -5.18
CA ASP A 11 -22.76 -59.87 -4.99
C ASP A 11 -23.20 -58.98 -3.79
N SER A 12 -24.46 -58.50 -3.81
CA SER A 12 -25.42 -58.24 -2.69
C SER A 12 -25.03 -57.33 -1.48
N THR A 13 -25.89 -56.75 -0.63
CA THR A 13 -27.29 -56.20 -0.60
C THR A 13 -27.36 -55.26 0.65
N HIS A 14 -28.39 -54.50 1.07
CA HIS A 14 -29.84 -54.29 0.80
C HIS A 14 -30.12 -52.76 0.65
N THR A 15 -31.25 -52.16 0.23
CA THR A 15 -32.73 -52.26 0.49
C THR A 15 -33.18 -51.88 1.92
N THR A 16 -34.25 -51.10 2.21
CA THR A 16 -35.27 -50.33 1.42
C THR A 16 -35.82 -49.18 2.33
N GLN A 17 -36.55 -48.15 1.87
CA GLN A 17 -38.01 -48.07 1.55
C GLN A 17 -38.29 -46.67 0.94
N ALA A 18 -39.00 -46.52 -0.20
CA ALA A 18 -40.48 -46.47 -0.38
C ALA A 18 -41.12 -45.15 0.14
N GLN A 19 -42.10 -44.49 -0.49
CA GLN A 19 -42.97 -44.85 -1.64
C GLN A 19 -43.58 -43.60 -2.35
N GLN A 20 -43.74 -43.67 -3.69
CA GLN A 20 -44.98 -43.50 -4.51
C GLN A 20 -46.06 -42.42 -4.17
N SER A 21 -46.82 -41.82 -5.11
CA SER A 21 -46.77 -41.86 -6.61
C SER A 21 -47.79 -40.88 -7.27
N ARG A 22 -47.74 -40.85 -8.62
CA ARG A 22 -48.82 -40.56 -9.60
C ARG A 22 -49.28 -39.11 -9.87
N ALA A 23 -48.86 -38.67 -11.06
CA ALA A 23 -49.31 -37.52 -11.84
C ALA A 23 -50.80 -37.54 -12.27
N THR A 24 -51.30 -36.38 -12.75
CA THR A 24 -51.84 -36.27 -14.13
C THR A 24 -51.97 -34.82 -14.65
N SER A 25 -51.66 -34.64 -15.93
CA SER A 25 -52.20 -33.63 -16.89
C SER A 25 -52.30 -32.13 -16.52
N THR A 26 -51.50 -31.30 -17.21
CA THR A 26 -52.03 -30.19 -18.04
C THR A 26 -51.00 -29.72 -19.10
N ALA A 27 -51.41 -28.89 -20.07
CA ALA A 27 -50.74 -28.69 -21.36
C ALA A 27 -49.35 -28.00 -21.33
N ARG A 28 -48.50 -28.34 -22.31
CA ARG A 28 -47.34 -27.52 -22.73
C ARG A 28 -47.75 -26.55 -23.85
N PRO A 29 -47.32 -25.27 -23.82
CA PRO A 29 -47.42 -24.39 -24.99
C PRO A 29 -46.40 -24.79 -26.07
N SER A 30 -46.77 -24.59 -27.33
CA SER A 30 -45.92 -24.85 -28.51
C SER A 30 -44.92 -23.73 -28.77
N ILE A 31 -43.63 -24.07 -28.89
CA ILE A 31 -42.59 -23.12 -29.32
C ILE A 31 -42.62 -22.99 -30.87
N PRO A 32 -42.57 -21.78 -31.45
CA PRO A 32 -42.65 -21.60 -32.90
C PRO A 32 -41.46 -22.18 -33.68
N ILE A 33 -41.71 -22.55 -34.94
CA ILE A 33 -40.64 -22.87 -35.91
C ILE A 33 -39.85 -21.60 -36.21
N ARG A 34 -38.52 -21.69 -36.08
CA ARG A 34 -37.59 -20.58 -36.25
C ARG A 34 -37.39 -20.27 -37.74
N GLN A 35 -37.97 -19.19 -38.24
CA GLN A 35 -37.59 -18.65 -39.55
C GLN A 35 -36.15 -18.11 -39.50
N GLU A 36 -35.38 -18.38 -40.55
CA GLU A 36 -34.00 -17.91 -40.67
C GLU A 36 -33.97 -16.42 -41.06
N THR A 37 -33.42 -15.59 -40.18
CA THR A 37 -33.19 -14.17 -40.42
C THR A 37 -31.69 -13.92 -40.58
N ALA A 38 -31.26 -13.48 -41.77
CA ALA A 38 -29.85 -13.40 -42.20
C ALA A 38 -29.03 -12.26 -41.55
N VAL A 39 -29.35 -11.84 -40.33
CA VAL A 39 -28.69 -10.74 -39.61
C VAL A 39 -27.84 -11.28 -38.45
N PRO A 40 -26.51 -11.00 -38.41
CA PRO A 40 -25.61 -11.44 -37.35
C PRO A 40 -26.09 -11.01 -35.95
N PRO A 41 -25.79 -11.79 -34.88
CA PRO A 41 -26.32 -11.52 -33.55
C PRO A 41 -26.02 -10.12 -32.99
N HIS A 42 -24.82 -9.59 -33.27
CA HIS A 42 -24.35 -8.32 -32.71
C HIS A 42 -25.02 -7.07 -33.31
N VAL A 43 -25.77 -7.19 -34.42
CA VAL A 43 -26.47 -6.05 -35.08
C VAL A 43 -27.95 -5.98 -34.69
N ARG A 44 -28.36 -6.70 -33.63
CA ARG A 44 -29.78 -6.80 -33.24
C ARG A 44 -30.18 -5.64 -32.33
N PRO A 45 -31.32 -4.95 -32.58
CA PRO A 45 -31.79 -3.85 -31.73
C PRO A 45 -31.86 -4.20 -30.23
N SER A 46 -32.27 -5.42 -29.91
CA SER A 46 -32.33 -5.94 -28.52
C SER A 46 -30.97 -6.11 -27.82
N ILE A 47 -29.87 -5.80 -28.49
CA ILE A 47 -28.50 -5.80 -27.94
C ILE A 47 -27.88 -4.40 -28.04
N THR A 48 -28.23 -3.61 -29.06
CA THR A 48 -27.72 -2.24 -29.24
C THR A 48 -28.54 -1.17 -28.51
N GLU A 49 -29.80 -1.43 -28.17
CA GLU A 49 -30.70 -0.48 -27.48
C GLU A 49 -30.99 -0.91 -26.03
N VAL A 50 -29.93 -1.26 -25.28
CA VAL A 50 -29.99 -1.44 -23.82
C VAL A 50 -29.61 -0.11 -23.15
N PRO A 51 -30.55 0.62 -22.49
CA PRO A 51 -30.25 1.92 -21.90
C PRO A 51 -29.36 1.78 -20.66
N VAL A 52 -28.15 2.29 -20.75
CA VAL A 52 -27.24 2.42 -19.60
C VAL A 52 -27.57 3.74 -18.88
N THR A 53 -27.89 3.65 -17.59
CA THR A 53 -28.38 4.74 -16.72
C THR A 53 -29.86 5.13 -16.95
N PRO A 54 -30.73 5.08 -15.92
CA PRO A 54 -32.10 5.59 -16.01
C PRO A 54 -32.16 7.12 -16.05
N GLY A 55 -33.02 7.70 -16.88
CA GLY A 55 -33.45 9.11 -16.76
C GLY A 55 -33.15 10.03 -17.95
N ILE A 56 -32.59 9.54 -19.05
CA ILE A 56 -32.35 10.35 -20.27
C ILE A 56 -33.01 9.65 -21.47
N THR A 57 -33.89 10.34 -22.20
CA THR A 57 -34.49 9.85 -23.45
C THR A 57 -33.74 10.38 -24.68
N ARG A 58 -33.94 9.69 -25.81
CA ARG A 58 -33.25 9.95 -27.08
C ARG A 58 -33.49 11.36 -27.62
N GLU A 59 -34.64 11.95 -27.31
CA GLU A 59 -35.03 13.32 -27.74
C GLU A 59 -34.09 14.41 -27.21
N ALA A 60 -33.26 14.14 -26.20
CA ALA A 60 -32.27 15.08 -25.68
C ALA A 60 -31.06 15.29 -26.61
N TYR A 61 -30.90 14.49 -27.69
CA TYR A 61 -29.79 14.60 -28.64
C TYR A 61 -30.12 15.39 -29.92
N ASP A 62 -31.40 15.49 -30.30
CA ASP A 62 -31.82 15.95 -31.64
C ASP A 62 -32.27 17.44 -31.67
N LEU A 63 -31.55 18.33 -30.97
CA LEU A 63 -31.78 19.78 -31.01
C LEU A 63 -30.71 20.49 -31.87
N GLU A 64 -31.06 20.79 -33.12
CA GLU A 64 -30.19 21.58 -34.02
C GLU A 64 -30.06 23.05 -33.57
N PRO A 65 -28.85 23.64 -33.61
CA PRO A 65 -28.66 25.08 -33.43
C PRO A 65 -29.02 25.87 -34.69
N SER A 66 -29.81 26.93 -34.56
CA SER A 66 -30.16 27.84 -35.65
C SER A 66 -28.95 28.61 -36.20
N GLU A 67 -28.89 28.80 -37.52
CA GLU A 67 -27.76 29.44 -38.23
C GLU A 67 -27.44 30.88 -37.79
N GLN A 68 -26.18 31.13 -37.40
CA GLN A 68 -25.46 32.38 -37.73
C GLN A 68 -23.96 32.31 -37.38
N GLY A 69 -23.10 32.65 -38.36
CA GLY A 69 -21.65 32.86 -38.16
C GLY A 69 -20.77 31.65 -38.50
N ALA A 70 -20.00 31.76 -39.59
CA ALA A 70 -19.08 30.70 -40.05
C ALA A 70 -17.62 30.95 -39.63
N GLY A 71 -16.88 29.90 -39.27
CA GLY A 71 -15.43 30.01 -39.02
C GLY A 71 -14.73 28.77 -38.48
N GLN A 72 -14.14 27.97 -39.38
CA GLN A 72 -13.13 26.92 -39.15
C GLN A 72 -13.50 25.70 -38.27
N ALA A 73 -13.22 24.51 -38.79
CA ALA A 73 -13.36 23.23 -38.07
C ALA A 73 -12.02 22.77 -37.49
N GLY A 74 -12.05 22.17 -36.30
CA GLY A 74 -10.90 21.52 -35.66
C GLY A 74 -11.37 20.38 -34.75
N GLY A 75 -10.68 19.23 -34.80
CA GLY A 75 -11.06 18.05 -34.03
C GLY A 75 -10.76 18.17 -32.54
N PHE A 76 -11.64 17.66 -31.68
CA PHE A 76 -11.45 17.67 -30.24
C PHE A 76 -10.31 16.73 -29.79
N SER A 77 -9.24 17.31 -29.26
CA SER A 77 -8.19 16.58 -28.52
C SER A 77 -8.44 16.71 -27.02
N TYR A 78 -8.19 15.63 -26.27
CA TYR A 78 -8.49 15.53 -24.84
C TYR A 78 -7.50 16.28 -23.91
N PHE A 79 -6.58 17.07 -24.48
CA PHE A 79 -5.60 17.86 -23.74
C PHE A 79 -5.70 19.35 -24.11
N SER A 80 -6.33 20.14 -23.24
CA SER A 80 -6.48 21.58 -23.42
C SER A 80 -5.15 22.33 -23.20
N GLN A 81 -4.65 22.99 -24.25
CA GLN A 81 -3.37 23.71 -24.23
C GLN A 81 -3.57 25.23 -24.15
N LYS A 82 -3.95 25.74 -22.97
CA LYS A 82 -3.97 27.17 -22.64
C LYS A 82 -3.56 27.39 -21.18
N ASP A 83 -2.38 27.99 -21.01
CA ASP A 83 -1.93 28.83 -19.86
C ASP A 83 -0.41 29.06 -19.96
N VAL A 84 0.07 29.53 -21.13
CA VAL A 84 1.47 29.91 -21.35
C VAL A 84 1.53 31.15 -22.26
N ASP A 85 1.16 32.30 -21.72
CA ASP A 85 1.36 33.61 -22.36
C ASP A 85 1.76 34.67 -21.33
N HIS A 86 3.00 34.60 -20.85
CA HIS A 86 3.80 35.74 -20.40
C HIS A 86 5.29 35.36 -20.24
N ALA A 87 6.16 36.37 -20.37
CA ALA A 87 7.60 36.36 -20.06
C ALA A 87 8.57 35.57 -21.00
N ILE A 88 8.62 35.93 -22.28
CA ILE A 88 9.87 35.91 -23.07
C ILE A 88 10.01 37.24 -23.84
N ALA A 89 11.18 37.91 -23.73
CA ALA A 89 11.55 39.09 -24.51
C ALA A 89 13.09 39.23 -24.61
N ALA A 90 13.59 39.73 -25.75
CA ALA A 90 15.01 39.88 -26.17
C ALA A 90 15.80 38.55 -26.31
N SER A 91 16.42 38.11 -27.43
CA SER A 91 17.09 38.72 -28.62
C SER A 91 18.61 39.01 -28.42
N PRO A 92 19.45 39.04 -29.50
CA PRO A 92 19.54 38.08 -30.61
C PRO A 92 20.99 37.79 -31.15
N GLY A 93 21.17 36.68 -31.89
CA GLY A 93 21.99 36.65 -33.14
C GLY A 93 23.50 36.31 -33.12
N ALA A 94 23.88 35.27 -33.89
CA ALA A 94 25.18 35.06 -34.59
C ALA A 94 24.97 33.89 -35.59
N VAL A 95 24.90 34.11 -36.92
CA VAL A 95 26.01 34.17 -37.90
C VAL A 95 26.82 32.86 -38.01
N THR A 96 26.67 32.19 -39.15
CA THR A 96 27.39 30.97 -39.59
C THR A 96 28.48 31.30 -40.62
N PRO A 97 29.66 30.67 -40.56
CA PRO A 97 30.53 30.41 -41.70
C PRO A 97 30.43 28.95 -42.19
N ASP A 98 30.95 28.66 -43.38
CA ASP A 98 30.70 27.41 -44.13
C ASP A 98 32.00 26.66 -44.50
N LEU A 99 31.87 25.33 -44.69
CA LEU A 99 32.77 24.34 -45.32
C LEU A 99 34.31 24.57 -45.43
N THR A 100 35.08 23.61 -44.88
CA THR A 100 36.13 22.85 -45.62
C THR A 100 36.41 21.50 -44.93
N GLU A 101 36.59 20.42 -45.68
CA GLU A 101 36.87 19.06 -45.18
C GLU A 101 38.38 18.76 -45.00
N GLY A 102 38.74 17.77 -44.17
CA GLY A 102 39.93 16.93 -44.44
C GLY A 102 41.00 16.71 -43.36
N ALA A 103 40.67 16.34 -42.12
CA ALA A 103 41.67 15.85 -41.13
C ALA A 103 41.11 14.83 -40.10
N ASP A 104 40.12 14.03 -40.51
CA ASP A 104 39.09 13.50 -39.61
C ASP A 104 39.34 12.09 -39.05
N PHE A 105 40.29 11.97 -38.11
CA PHE A 105 40.27 10.87 -37.14
C PHE A 105 40.76 11.30 -35.75
N GLU A 106 42.04 11.70 -35.62
CA GLU A 106 42.57 12.22 -34.35
C GLU A 106 41.85 13.52 -33.92
N ALA A 107 41.46 14.36 -34.89
CA ALA A 107 40.65 15.55 -34.66
C ALA A 107 39.27 15.23 -34.09
N GLN A 108 38.61 14.15 -34.54
CA GLN A 108 37.28 13.76 -34.05
C GLN A 108 37.34 13.24 -32.61
N VAL A 109 38.36 12.46 -32.26
CA VAL A 109 38.58 12.00 -30.86
C VAL A 109 38.86 13.19 -29.93
N ALA A 110 39.69 14.15 -30.37
CA ALA A 110 39.95 15.37 -29.62
C ALA A 110 38.71 16.28 -29.49
N ALA A 111 37.88 16.38 -30.54
CA ALA A 111 36.63 17.12 -30.54
C ALA A 111 35.61 16.49 -29.57
N GLY A 112 35.32 15.20 -29.69
CA GLY A 112 34.39 14.49 -28.79
C GLY A 112 34.83 14.50 -27.33
N ALA A 113 36.13 14.50 -27.05
CA ALA A 113 36.67 14.68 -25.70
C ALA A 113 36.46 16.12 -25.15
N ASN A 114 36.49 17.14 -26.01
CA ASN A 114 36.20 18.53 -25.62
C ASN A 114 34.69 18.78 -25.49
N GLU A 115 33.87 18.25 -26.39
CA GLU A 115 32.40 18.28 -26.27
C GLU A 115 31.94 17.55 -25.02
N SER A 116 32.51 16.38 -24.70
CA SER A 116 32.25 15.67 -23.43
C SER A 116 32.54 16.53 -22.21
N LYS A 117 33.67 17.27 -22.19
CA LYS A 117 34.04 18.15 -21.08
C LYS A 117 33.14 19.38 -20.96
N GLU A 118 32.80 20.02 -22.07
CA GLU A 118 31.88 21.16 -22.09
C GLU A 118 30.42 20.72 -21.78
N PHE A 119 30.01 19.52 -22.18
CA PHE A 119 28.73 18.92 -21.79
C PHE A 119 28.69 18.62 -20.29
N LEU A 120 29.70 17.94 -19.73
CA LEU A 120 29.82 17.72 -18.28
C LEU A 120 29.89 19.04 -17.49
N ARG A 121 30.50 20.09 -18.06
CA ARG A 121 30.50 21.45 -17.48
C ARG A 121 29.12 22.10 -17.52
N ARG A 122 28.36 21.99 -18.62
CA ARG A 122 26.97 22.48 -18.74
C ARG A 122 26.03 21.72 -17.82
N LEU A 123 26.18 20.39 -17.72
CA LEU A 123 25.50 19.56 -16.73
C LEU A 123 25.82 20.04 -15.31
N SER A 124 27.09 20.21 -14.97
CA SER A 124 27.51 20.72 -13.66
C SER A 124 26.90 22.09 -13.35
N ILE A 125 26.85 23.01 -14.32
CA ILE A 125 26.18 24.32 -14.17
C ILE A 125 24.66 24.16 -14.01
N ALA A 126 24.00 23.24 -14.71
CA ALA A 126 22.56 22.98 -14.55
C ALA A 126 22.22 22.37 -13.18
N VAL A 127 23.07 21.46 -12.69
CA VAL A 127 22.95 20.83 -11.36
C VAL A 127 23.23 21.85 -10.26
N MET A 128 24.34 22.58 -10.32
CA MET A 128 24.73 23.63 -9.37
C MET A 128 23.82 24.87 -9.42
N GLY A 129 23.17 25.13 -10.56
CA GLY A 129 22.17 26.19 -10.73
C GLY A 129 20.92 25.97 -9.88
N GLY A 130 20.67 24.73 -9.44
CA GLY A 130 19.84 24.44 -8.28
C GLY A 130 20.50 24.97 -7.01
N ARG A 131 20.19 26.23 -6.66
CA ARG A 131 20.60 26.95 -5.43
C ARG A 131 20.78 25.99 -4.25
N ARG A 132 22.03 25.69 -3.87
CA ARG A 132 22.39 24.75 -2.78
C ARG A 132 21.60 25.08 -1.51
N GLN A 133 20.62 24.24 -1.18
CA GLN A 133 19.69 24.51 -0.10
C GLN A 133 20.35 24.18 1.23
N SER A 134 20.41 25.14 2.14
CA SER A 134 20.99 24.95 3.46
C SER A 134 19.97 24.50 4.49
N LEU A 135 20.39 23.75 5.51
CA LEU A 135 19.57 23.47 6.70
C LEU A 135 19.06 24.76 7.37
N SER A 136 19.79 25.87 7.21
CA SER A 136 19.37 27.20 7.70
C SER A 136 18.19 27.78 6.91
N GLU A 137 18.01 27.46 5.64
CA GLU A 137 16.84 27.88 4.84
C GLU A 137 15.61 27.05 5.21
N PHE A 138 15.74 25.74 5.41
CA PHE A 138 14.63 24.90 5.92
C PHE A 138 14.18 25.35 7.32
N ARG A 139 15.12 25.61 8.24
CA ARG A 139 14.80 26.15 9.59
C ARG A 139 14.28 27.60 9.57
N LYS A 140 14.64 28.43 8.58
CA LYS A 140 14.06 29.77 8.40
C LYS A 140 12.65 29.74 7.79
N ALA A 141 12.35 28.76 6.94
CA ALA A 141 11.02 28.59 6.35
C ALA A 141 9.99 28.14 7.40
N SER A 142 10.41 27.32 8.37
CA SER A 142 9.56 26.81 9.46
C SER A 142 10.34 26.86 10.79
N PRO A 143 10.40 28.01 11.50
CA PRO A 143 11.22 28.15 12.72
C PRO A 143 10.69 27.35 13.91
N ASP A 144 9.37 27.09 13.96
CA ASP A 144 8.73 26.30 15.02
C ASP A 144 8.99 24.79 14.88
N LEU A 145 9.66 24.37 13.80
CA LEU A 145 9.91 22.96 13.47
C LEU A 145 11.28 22.52 13.98
N ALA A 146 11.26 21.68 15.02
CA ALA A 146 12.44 21.08 15.66
C ALA A 146 13.14 20.02 14.80
N LEU A 147 13.48 20.34 13.55
CA LEU A 147 14.20 19.46 12.62
C LEU A 147 15.64 19.24 13.11
N SER A 148 15.99 17.99 13.41
CA SER A 148 17.32 17.60 13.90
C SER A 148 18.42 17.86 12.86
N GLY A 149 18.11 17.59 11.59
CA GLY A 149 19.04 17.55 10.46
C GLY A 149 19.41 16.14 9.99
N ASN A 150 18.86 15.09 10.60
CA ASN A 150 19.05 13.70 10.15
C ASN A 150 17.89 13.25 9.23
N ILE A 151 18.21 12.36 8.27
CA ILE A 151 17.23 11.62 7.47
C ILE A 151 17.51 10.12 7.62
N ILE A 152 16.47 9.35 7.94
CA ILE A 152 16.47 7.89 7.96
C ILE A 152 15.66 7.38 6.76
N SER A 153 16.30 6.78 5.77
CA SER A 153 15.61 6.21 4.61
C SER A 153 15.44 4.70 4.76
N ALA A 154 14.21 4.24 4.87
CA ALA A 154 13.85 2.83 4.94
C ALA A 154 13.56 2.29 3.53
N THR A 155 14.32 1.29 3.09
CA THR A 155 14.10 0.57 1.82
C THR A 155 14.18 -0.93 2.06
N PHE A 156 13.62 -1.74 1.16
CA PHE A 156 13.59 -3.18 1.38
C PHE A 156 14.99 -3.83 1.41
N ASN A 157 15.84 -3.56 0.41
CA ASN A 157 17.16 -4.16 0.29
C ASN A 157 18.29 -3.15 0.46
N ILE A 158 19.36 -3.53 1.16
CA ILE A 158 20.61 -2.76 1.20
C ILE A 158 21.20 -2.56 -0.23
N PRO A 159 22.03 -1.51 -0.45
CA PRO A 159 22.63 -1.23 -1.77
C PRO A 159 23.55 -2.33 -2.34
N HIS A 160 23.84 -3.39 -1.58
CA HIS A 160 24.78 -4.46 -1.93
C HIS A 160 24.08 -5.84 -1.95
N SER A 161 24.52 -6.72 -2.85
CA SER A 161 24.35 -8.18 -2.73
C SER A 161 25.51 -8.74 -1.90
N LEU A 162 25.21 -9.65 -0.97
CA LEU A 162 26.17 -10.15 0.01
C LEU A 162 26.65 -11.57 -0.35
N LYS A 163 27.97 -11.76 -0.32
CA LYS A 163 28.59 -13.09 -0.31
C LYS A 163 29.28 -13.33 1.02
N TYR A 164 28.97 -14.46 1.66
CA TYR A 164 29.45 -14.83 2.98
C TYR A 164 30.45 -15.98 2.91
N ARG A 165 31.56 -15.87 3.65
CA ARG A 165 32.43 -16.99 4.03
C ARG A 165 32.68 -16.89 5.53
N LYS A 166 32.38 -17.96 6.27
CA LYS A 166 32.55 -18.02 7.73
C LYS A 166 33.95 -17.58 8.13
N GLY A 167 34.06 -16.65 9.06
CA GLY A 167 35.35 -16.17 9.57
C GLY A 167 36.03 -15.09 8.71
N ALA A 168 35.59 -14.82 7.48
CA ALA A 168 36.16 -13.81 6.59
C ALA A 168 35.41 -12.46 6.64
N ASP A 169 35.98 -11.44 5.99
CA ASP A 169 35.23 -10.21 5.65
C ASP A 169 34.18 -10.49 4.56
N TRP A 170 33.09 -9.72 4.59
CA TRP A 170 31.97 -9.89 3.66
C TRP A 170 32.30 -9.39 2.25
N GLU A 171 31.98 -10.20 1.22
CA GLU A 171 32.10 -9.79 -0.18
C GLU A 171 30.89 -8.93 -0.57
N LEU A 172 31.01 -7.61 -0.43
CA LEU A 172 30.01 -6.63 -0.88
C LEU A 172 30.10 -6.40 -2.40
N LYS A 173 28.99 -6.56 -3.13
CA LYS A 173 28.90 -6.24 -4.58
C LYS A 173 27.67 -5.35 -4.84
N PRO A 174 27.73 -4.31 -5.69
CA PRO A 174 26.59 -3.42 -5.92
C PRO A 174 25.33 -4.15 -6.42
N ARG A 175 24.20 -3.96 -5.73
CA ARG A 175 22.93 -4.63 -6.06
C ARG A 175 22.34 -4.07 -7.35
N ARG A 176 22.01 -4.96 -8.30
CA ARG A 176 21.42 -4.60 -9.59
C ARG A 176 19.94 -4.24 -9.45
N GLY A 177 19.43 -3.38 -10.33
CA GLY A 177 17.99 -3.20 -10.56
C GLY A 177 17.26 -2.11 -9.77
N GLN A 178 17.93 -1.41 -8.85
CA GLN A 178 17.41 -0.23 -8.10
C GLN A 178 18.40 0.96 -8.12
N SER A 179 19.19 1.10 -9.20
CA SER A 179 20.27 2.10 -9.31
C SER A 179 19.86 3.51 -8.88
N VAL A 180 18.74 4.01 -9.40
CA VAL A 180 18.28 5.39 -9.20
C VAL A 180 17.93 5.71 -7.74
N LEU A 181 17.39 4.75 -6.98
CA LEU A 181 17.12 4.94 -5.55
C LEU A 181 18.43 4.99 -4.75
N PHE A 182 19.39 4.13 -5.09
CA PHE A 182 20.72 4.16 -4.48
C PHE A 182 21.53 5.40 -4.89
N ASP A 183 21.29 5.96 -6.08
CA ASP A 183 21.85 7.25 -6.50
C ASP A 183 21.29 8.40 -5.65
N ALA A 184 19.98 8.41 -5.36
CA ALA A 184 19.37 9.36 -4.45
C ALA A 184 19.96 9.26 -3.03
N PHE A 185 20.17 8.05 -2.53
CA PHE A 185 20.80 7.80 -1.23
C PHE A 185 22.27 8.23 -1.21
N SER A 186 23.02 7.99 -2.28
CA SER A 186 24.41 8.44 -2.42
C SER A 186 24.52 9.97 -2.49
N TYR A 187 23.51 10.66 -3.03
CA TYR A 187 23.41 12.12 -2.97
C TYR A 187 23.07 12.61 -1.54
N LEU A 188 22.07 12.02 -0.89
CA LEU A 188 21.70 12.37 0.49
C LEU A 188 22.82 12.11 1.51
N SER A 189 23.69 11.13 1.26
CA SER A 189 24.89 10.83 2.08
C SER A 189 26.14 11.63 1.68
N SER A 190 26.04 12.59 0.74
CA SER A 190 27.17 13.40 0.27
C SER A 190 27.18 14.80 0.87
N ASP A 191 28.35 15.44 0.89
CA ASP A 191 28.54 16.85 1.32
C ASP A 191 27.75 17.88 0.48
N GLU A 192 27.09 17.45 -0.61
CA GLU A 192 26.20 18.31 -1.41
C GLU A 192 24.77 18.38 -0.85
N ALA A 193 24.38 17.46 0.02
CA ALA A 193 23.11 17.46 0.73
C ALA A 193 23.29 18.08 2.14
N PRO A 194 22.35 18.91 2.63
CA PRO A 194 22.46 19.53 3.95
C PRO A 194 22.04 18.58 5.10
N TRP A 195 21.98 17.27 4.88
CA TRP A 195 21.34 16.31 5.78
C TRP A 195 22.30 15.19 6.19
N ASN A 196 22.25 14.76 7.44
CA ASN A 196 22.95 13.56 7.90
C ASN A 196 22.10 12.32 7.59
N HIS A 197 22.47 11.58 6.53
CA HIS A 197 21.66 10.48 6.02
C HIS A 197 22.09 9.10 6.55
N THR A 198 21.11 8.23 6.81
CA THR A 198 21.33 6.82 7.17
C THR A 198 20.25 5.97 6.51
N VAL A 199 20.64 4.87 5.88
CA VAL A 199 19.70 3.90 5.28
C VAL A 199 19.43 2.77 6.26
N VAL A 200 18.17 2.34 6.40
CA VAL A 200 17.78 1.12 7.13
C VAL A 200 17.17 0.15 6.11
N ALA A 201 17.73 -1.05 5.96
CA ALA A 201 17.28 -2.01 4.97
C ALA A 201 17.66 -3.46 5.29
N TRP A 202 16.90 -4.44 4.80
CA TRP A 202 17.24 -5.86 4.94
C TRP A 202 18.48 -6.21 4.11
N THR A 203 19.28 -7.15 4.61
CA THR A 203 20.49 -7.69 3.96
C THR A 203 20.26 -8.19 2.53
N GLY A 204 19.02 -8.53 2.20
CA GLY A 204 18.68 -9.38 1.07
C GLY A 204 19.11 -10.82 1.32
N GLU A 205 18.93 -11.67 0.32
CA GLU A 205 19.50 -13.02 0.35
C GLU A 205 21.03 -12.98 0.37
N ILE A 206 21.60 -13.80 1.25
CA ILE A 206 23.04 -13.99 1.42
C ILE A 206 23.47 -15.23 0.65
N GLU A 207 24.39 -15.05 -0.29
CA GLU A 207 24.97 -16.12 -1.09
C GLU A 207 26.18 -16.74 -0.38
N THR A 208 26.18 -18.05 -0.14
CA THR A 208 27.41 -18.80 0.12
C THR A 208 28.05 -19.20 -1.22
N PRO A 209 29.37 -19.00 -1.41
CA PRO A 209 30.07 -19.64 -2.52
C PRO A 209 30.11 -21.16 -2.26
N PRO A 210 29.97 -22.02 -3.28
CA PRO A 210 30.20 -23.45 -3.09
C PRO A 210 31.65 -23.69 -2.65
N ASP A 211 31.82 -24.53 -1.64
CA ASP A 211 33.16 -24.90 -1.18
C ASP A 211 33.96 -25.56 -2.31
N ALA A 212 35.26 -25.25 -2.37
CA ALA A 212 36.14 -25.81 -3.37
C ALA A 212 36.26 -27.33 -3.16
N ILE A 213 35.70 -28.10 -4.10
CA ILE A 213 35.78 -29.56 -4.12
C ILE A 213 37.25 -29.98 -4.03
N SER A 214 37.49 -31.06 -3.27
CA SER A 214 38.78 -31.58 -2.80
C SER A 214 39.94 -31.58 -3.82
N PRO A 215 41.19 -31.51 -3.36
CA PRO A 215 42.39 -31.40 -4.21
C PRO A 215 42.46 -32.45 -5.34
N PRO A 216 43.19 -32.14 -6.44
CA PRO A 216 43.06 -32.79 -7.76
C PRO A 216 43.66 -34.21 -7.88
N SER A 217 43.65 -35.00 -6.80
CA SER A 217 44.14 -36.38 -6.73
C SER A 217 43.04 -37.44 -6.79
N THR A 218 41.76 -37.06 -6.91
CA THR A 218 40.63 -37.99 -7.08
C THR A 218 40.07 -37.84 -8.50
N PRO A 219 39.97 -38.92 -9.31
CA PRO A 219 39.36 -38.84 -10.63
C PRO A 219 37.86 -38.52 -10.52
N PRO A 220 37.25 -37.78 -11.47
CA PRO A 220 35.85 -37.38 -11.36
C PRO A 220 34.91 -38.60 -11.29
N ALA A 221 34.07 -38.64 -10.26
CA ALA A 221 32.96 -39.58 -10.20
C ALA A 221 31.94 -39.23 -11.29
N THR A 222 31.96 -39.98 -12.40
CA THR A 222 31.02 -39.78 -13.50
C THR A 222 29.58 -40.06 -13.06
N THR A 223 28.65 -39.23 -13.56
CA THR A 223 27.20 -39.47 -13.58
C THR A 223 26.45 -39.56 -12.24
N VAL A 224 26.56 -38.54 -11.37
CA VAL A 224 25.44 -38.12 -10.49
C VAL A 224 25.36 -36.59 -10.39
N HIS A 225 24.76 -35.92 -11.39
CA HIS A 225 24.04 -34.62 -11.28
C HIS A 225 23.61 -34.12 -12.68
N LEU A 226 22.73 -34.86 -13.35
CA LEU A 226 21.94 -34.36 -14.47
C LEU A 226 20.48 -34.32 -14.04
N SER A 227 19.89 -33.12 -13.97
CA SER A 227 18.47 -32.93 -13.73
C SER A 227 17.68 -33.48 -14.94
N SER A 228 16.85 -34.49 -14.70
CA SER A 228 16.15 -35.22 -15.77
C SER A 228 15.05 -34.38 -16.42
N LEU A 229 15.34 -33.87 -17.63
CA LEU A 229 14.42 -33.10 -18.47
C LEU A 229 13.31 -33.93 -19.15
N ASN A 230 12.88 -35.04 -18.54
CA ASN A 230 11.79 -35.86 -19.08
C ASN A 230 11.04 -36.63 -17.99
N VAL A 231 9.75 -36.30 -17.79
CA VAL A 231 8.90 -36.95 -16.78
C VAL A 231 8.39 -38.32 -17.28
N LEU A 232 8.33 -38.53 -18.59
CA LEU A 232 7.85 -39.77 -19.23
C LEU A 232 8.83 -40.96 -19.16
N SER A 233 10.02 -40.78 -18.61
CA SER A 233 11.07 -41.82 -18.52
C SER A 233 11.47 -42.17 -17.09
N LYS A 234 10.54 -42.12 -16.13
CA LYS A 234 10.72 -42.74 -14.81
C LYS A 234 10.50 -44.26 -14.94
N PRO A 235 11.43 -45.12 -14.47
CA PRO A 235 11.16 -46.55 -14.30
C PRO A 235 9.99 -46.76 -13.33
N VAL A 236 9.16 -47.77 -13.59
CA VAL A 236 8.16 -48.23 -12.61
C VAL A 236 8.91 -48.92 -11.46
N PRO A 237 8.71 -48.52 -10.20
CA PRO A 237 9.29 -49.23 -9.06
C PRO A 237 8.74 -50.66 -9.00
N ILE A 238 9.64 -51.62 -8.85
CA ILE A 238 9.33 -53.00 -8.48
C ILE A 238 9.72 -53.16 -7.01
N ASP A 239 8.92 -53.90 -6.26
CA ASP A 239 9.01 -54.17 -4.81
C ASP A 239 8.73 -52.96 -3.88
N GLY A 240 7.95 -53.24 -2.81
CA GLY A 240 7.09 -52.23 -2.17
C GLY A 240 7.36 -51.92 -0.70
N GLU A 241 8.60 -52.04 -0.21
CA GLU A 241 8.94 -51.79 1.21
C GLU A 241 9.83 -50.55 1.46
N ASN A 242 10.37 -49.92 0.42
CA ASN A 242 11.17 -48.70 0.58
C ASN A 242 10.36 -47.44 0.27
N ALA A 243 9.96 -46.71 1.31
CA ALA A 243 9.49 -45.34 1.17
C ALA A 243 10.60 -44.47 0.51
N PRO A 244 10.25 -43.52 -0.38
CA PRO A 244 11.26 -42.61 -0.95
C PRO A 244 11.94 -41.84 0.19
N PRO A 245 13.28 -41.68 0.18
CA PRO A 245 13.97 -41.00 1.26
C PRO A 245 13.47 -39.56 1.36
N THR A 246 13.02 -39.17 2.56
CA THR A 246 12.68 -37.79 2.89
C THR A 246 13.84 -36.89 2.45
N PRO A 247 13.59 -35.80 1.70
CA PRO A 247 14.67 -34.87 1.34
C PRO A 247 15.35 -34.40 2.63
N PRO A 248 16.69 -34.32 2.66
CA PRO A 248 17.41 -33.92 3.87
C PRO A 248 16.94 -32.54 4.31
N LEU A 249 16.77 -32.36 5.63
CA LEU A 249 16.52 -31.04 6.20
C LEU A 249 17.66 -30.12 5.76
N VAL A 250 17.31 -29.06 5.03
CA VAL A 250 18.26 -28.02 4.64
C VAL A 250 18.59 -27.24 5.90
N ASP A 251 19.72 -27.58 6.50
CA ASP A 251 20.25 -26.92 7.69
C ASP A 251 20.59 -25.46 7.35
N GLY A 252 19.63 -24.57 7.64
CA GLY A 252 19.69 -23.16 7.26
C GLY A 252 20.95 -22.43 7.74
N LEU A 253 21.38 -21.46 6.94
CA LEU A 253 22.67 -20.75 7.05
C LEU A 253 22.84 -20.12 8.44
N TRP A 254 23.88 -20.56 9.16
CA TRP A 254 24.25 -19.98 10.46
C TRP A 254 25.28 -18.87 10.32
N ILE A 255 24.99 -17.71 10.93
CA ILE A 255 25.85 -16.52 10.92
C ILE A 255 26.08 -16.09 12.39
N PRO A 256 27.29 -16.33 12.94
CA PRO A 256 27.65 -15.92 14.30
C PRO A 256 27.47 -14.42 14.53
N ARG A 257 27.22 -14.01 15.78
CA ARG A 257 27.04 -12.58 16.12
C ARG A 257 28.29 -11.74 15.83
N GLU A 258 29.48 -12.33 15.91
CA GLU A 258 30.74 -11.70 15.45
C GLU A 258 30.72 -11.36 13.95
N ASP A 259 30.20 -12.27 13.11
CA ASP A 259 30.15 -12.09 11.65
C ASP A 259 29.06 -11.09 11.26
N GLN A 260 27.95 -11.04 12.02
CA GLN A 260 26.95 -9.98 11.91
C GLN A 260 27.52 -8.60 12.27
N LEU A 261 28.22 -8.49 13.41
CA LEU A 261 28.89 -7.27 13.86
C LEU A 261 29.94 -6.81 12.84
N ARG A 262 30.63 -7.72 12.15
CA ARG A 262 31.53 -7.35 11.04
C ARG A 262 30.78 -6.73 9.86
N LEU A 263 29.64 -7.28 9.44
CA LEU A 263 28.82 -6.67 8.39
C LEU A 263 28.27 -5.31 8.84
N GLU A 264 27.75 -5.20 10.06
CA GLU A 264 27.23 -3.95 10.64
C GLU A 264 28.31 -2.86 10.66
N ASN A 265 29.55 -3.20 11.05
CA ASN A 265 30.68 -2.28 10.99
C ASN A 265 31.08 -1.90 9.55
N GLN A 266 31.11 -2.84 8.61
CA GLN A 266 31.44 -2.53 7.21
C GLN A 266 30.38 -1.61 6.56
N LEU A 267 29.09 -1.88 6.80
CA LEU A 267 27.98 -1.09 6.24
C LEU A 267 27.83 0.28 6.91
N SER A 268 28.17 0.43 8.18
CA SER A 268 28.15 1.73 8.88
C SER A 268 29.32 2.64 8.48
N HIS A 269 30.41 2.07 7.95
CA HIS A 269 31.60 2.80 7.48
C HIS A 269 31.72 2.86 5.95
N ASP A 270 30.69 2.45 5.19
CA ASP A 270 30.63 2.63 3.74
C ASP A 270 30.67 4.13 3.40
N LYS A 271 31.70 4.54 2.67
CA LYS A 271 31.97 5.93 2.27
C LYS A 271 30.94 6.53 1.31
N LYS A 272 30.00 5.74 0.78
CA LYS A 272 28.94 6.20 -0.13
C LYS A 272 27.58 6.25 0.55
N ILE A 273 27.21 5.21 1.28
CA ILE A 273 25.88 5.07 1.89
C ILE A 273 26.00 4.37 3.24
N LYS A 274 26.06 5.14 4.33
CA LYS A 274 25.95 4.62 5.70
C LYS A 274 24.66 3.83 5.85
N THR A 275 24.80 2.53 6.07
CA THR A 275 23.69 1.57 6.05
C THR A 275 23.62 0.79 7.36
N VAL A 276 22.41 0.67 7.91
CA VAL A 276 22.06 -0.18 9.04
C VAL A 276 21.31 -1.40 8.49
N PRO A 277 21.85 -2.63 8.63
CA PRO A 277 21.14 -3.83 8.21
C PRO A 277 19.99 -4.16 9.17
N VAL A 278 18.88 -4.61 8.59
CA VAL A 278 17.82 -5.37 9.28
C VAL A 278 18.08 -6.85 9.01
N TRP A 279 18.22 -7.65 10.06
CA TRP A 279 18.32 -9.10 9.93
C TRP A 279 16.91 -9.71 9.99
N LEU A 280 16.54 -10.53 9.01
CA LEU A 280 15.23 -11.17 8.92
C LEU A 280 15.35 -12.70 9.03
N ALA A 281 15.06 -13.21 10.23
CA ALA A 281 14.89 -14.62 10.54
C ALA A 281 13.59 -14.81 11.35
N ASP A 282 13.12 -16.05 11.51
CA ASP A 282 12.04 -16.34 12.46
C ASP A 282 12.50 -16.04 13.90
N ASP A 283 11.56 -15.89 14.82
CA ASP A 283 11.88 -15.45 16.18
C ASP A 283 12.59 -16.57 16.97
N ASN A 284 12.26 -17.83 16.66
CA ASN A 284 12.96 -19.03 17.13
C ASN A 284 14.31 -19.30 16.43
N GLU A 285 14.81 -18.37 15.60
CA GLU A 285 16.05 -18.52 14.82
C GLU A 285 17.14 -17.50 15.22
N GLY A 286 16.87 -16.63 16.19
CA GLY A 286 17.86 -15.78 16.84
C GLY A 286 18.32 -16.36 18.17
N HIS A 287 19.63 -16.39 18.40
CA HIS A 287 20.26 -16.66 19.69
C HIS A 287 21.33 -15.58 19.98
N GLU A 288 21.80 -15.47 21.22
CA GLU A 288 22.85 -14.49 21.57
C GLU A 288 24.14 -14.70 20.75
N ASP A 289 24.48 -15.96 20.46
CA ASP A 289 25.66 -16.36 19.68
C ASP A 289 25.53 -16.12 18.16
N GLY A 290 24.33 -15.90 17.62
CA GLY A 290 24.14 -15.78 16.17
C GLY A 290 22.71 -15.94 15.67
N ILE A 291 22.55 -15.92 14.34
CA ILE A 291 21.25 -16.00 13.66
C ILE A 291 21.25 -17.13 12.62
N ARG A 292 20.10 -17.77 12.46
CA ARG A 292 19.90 -18.85 11.49
C ARG A 292 18.94 -18.43 10.38
N LEU A 293 19.36 -18.56 9.12
CA LEU A 293 18.56 -18.21 7.95
C LEU A 293 18.16 -19.47 7.18
N LYS A 294 16.97 -20.02 7.45
CA LYS A 294 16.43 -21.19 6.71
C LYS A 294 15.84 -20.78 5.36
N ASP A 295 14.75 -20.01 5.37
CA ASP A 295 14.07 -19.53 4.16
C ASP A 295 14.19 -18.00 4.09
N GLN A 296 15.16 -17.53 3.30
CA GLN A 296 15.40 -16.10 3.08
C GLN A 296 14.37 -15.48 2.12
N ALA A 297 13.71 -16.28 1.28
CA ALA A 297 12.80 -15.80 0.24
C ALA A 297 11.39 -15.50 0.79
N ARG A 298 10.99 -16.13 1.91
CA ARG A 298 9.67 -15.93 2.55
C ARG A 298 9.27 -14.45 2.70
N TRP A 299 10.22 -13.61 3.08
CA TRP A 299 10.01 -12.18 3.37
C TRP A 299 9.57 -11.36 2.16
N ARG A 300 9.93 -11.78 0.93
CA ARG A 300 9.47 -11.11 -0.31
C ARG A 300 8.22 -11.71 -0.93
N ARG A 301 7.81 -12.93 -0.55
CA ARG A 301 6.67 -13.65 -1.19
C ARG A 301 5.40 -12.81 -1.26
N TYR A 302 4.89 -12.29 -0.14
CA TYR A 302 3.66 -11.48 -0.16
C TYR A 302 3.77 -10.22 -1.04
N ALA A 303 4.93 -9.57 -0.99
CA ALA A 303 5.15 -8.31 -1.68
C ALA A 303 5.31 -8.50 -3.20
N GLU A 304 5.96 -9.58 -3.64
CA GLU A 304 6.17 -9.89 -5.07
C GLU A 304 4.99 -10.69 -5.66
N HIS A 305 4.36 -11.58 -4.90
CA HIS A 305 3.21 -12.37 -5.33
C HIS A 305 1.91 -11.56 -5.28
N GLU A 306 1.50 -11.02 -4.13
CA GLU A 306 0.21 -10.31 -4.01
C GLU A 306 0.31 -8.83 -4.40
N LEU A 307 1.20 -8.07 -3.76
CA LEU A 307 1.20 -6.61 -3.96
C LEU A 307 1.68 -6.22 -5.37
N TYR A 308 2.87 -6.67 -5.78
CA TYR A 308 3.45 -6.27 -7.07
C TYR A 308 2.54 -6.64 -8.26
N THR A 309 1.90 -7.81 -8.25
CA THR A 309 0.97 -8.22 -9.33
C THR A 309 -0.27 -7.32 -9.37
N LEU A 310 -0.90 -7.06 -8.22
CA LEU A 310 -2.07 -6.20 -8.06
C LEU A 310 -1.80 -4.75 -8.51
N LEU A 311 -0.67 -4.16 -8.08
CA LEU A 311 -0.25 -2.81 -8.45
C LEU A 311 -0.12 -2.68 -9.99
N HIS A 312 0.28 -3.76 -10.66
CA HIS A 312 0.45 -3.87 -12.11
C HIS A 312 -0.77 -4.43 -12.87
N TYR A 313 -1.96 -4.48 -12.25
CA TYR A 313 -3.20 -4.97 -12.87
C TYR A 313 -3.18 -6.43 -13.34
N LYS A 314 -2.41 -7.27 -12.66
CA LYS A 314 -2.58 -8.74 -12.70
C LYS A 314 -3.47 -9.17 -11.52
N GLN A 315 -4.07 -10.34 -11.63
CA GLN A 315 -4.74 -11.07 -10.54
C GLN A 315 -4.36 -12.55 -10.68
N HIS A 316 -4.26 -13.24 -9.55
CA HIS A 316 -4.02 -14.69 -9.51
C HIS A 316 -5.34 -15.46 -9.58
N GLU A 317 -5.24 -16.76 -9.87
CA GLU A 317 -6.37 -17.68 -9.71
C GLU A 317 -6.66 -17.86 -8.20
N PRO A 318 -7.94 -17.94 -7.77
CA PRO A 318 -8.28 -18.07 -6.35
C PRO A 318 -7.68 -19.33 -5.71
N THR A 319 -6.87 -19.14 -4.67
CA THR A 319 -6.29 -20.24 -3.86
C THR A 319 -7.20 -20.55 -2.65
N ASP A 320 -6.79 -21.53 -1.83
CA ASP A 320 -7.47 -21.83 -0.55
C ASP A 320 -7.20 -20.79 0.57
N GLY A 321 -6.43 -19.74 0.28
CA GLY A 321 -6.08 -18.68 1.23
C GLY A 321 -5.19 -19.12 2.40
N ARG A 322 -4.63 -20.34 2.41
CA ARG A 322 -3.69 -20.78 3.46
C ARG A 322 -2.29 -20.21 3.24
N ALA A 323 -1.80 -20.21 2.00
CA ALA A 323 -0.51 -19.60 1.65
C ALA A 323 -0.51 -18.08 1.89
N GLU A 324 -1.56 -17.38 1.44
CA GLU A 324 -1.74 -15.93 1.62
C GLU A 324 -1.61 -15.52 3.10
N ARG A 325 -2.25 -16.25 4.02
CA ARG A 325 -2.19 -15.99 5.48
C ARG A 325 -0.77 -16.07 6.04
N ILE A 326 0.00 -17.06 5.61
CA ILE A 326 1.39 -17.25 6.06
C ILE A 326 2.27 -16.12 5.50
N GLN A 327 2.15 -15.84 4.21
CA GLN A 327 2.88 -14.76 3.55
C GLN A 327 2.54 -13.38 4.16
N TRP A 328 1.28 -13.13 4.52
CA TRP A 328 0.86 -11.92 5.23
C TRP A 328 1.49 -11.79 6.61
N ALA A 329 1.54 -12.89 7.39
CA ALA A 329 2.18 -12.89 8.70
C ALA A 329 3.68 -12.56 8.59
N ASP A 330 4.38 -13.11 7.58
CA ASP A 330 5.78 -12.80 7.30
C ASP A 330 5.98 -11.33 6.89
N TYR A 331 5.09 -10.80 6.04
CA TYR A 331 5.10 -9.39 5.63
C TYR A 331 4.87 -8.42 6.81
N TYR A 332 3.96 -8.77 7.72
CA TYR A 332 3.71 -8.01 8.95
C TYR A 332 4.92 -8.07 9.90
N ARG A 333 5.44 -9.28 10.20
CA ARG A 333 6.64 -9.47 11.04
C ARG A 333 7.84 -8.71 10.48
N MET A 334 8.06 -8.74 9.16
CA MET A 334 9.09 -7.95 8.47
C MET A 334 8.92 -6.45 8.74
N ASN A 335 7.73 -5.89 8.48
CA ASN A 335 7.46 -4.46 8.71
C ASN A 335 7.69 -4.08 10.19
N GLN A 336 7.34 -4.96 11.14
CA GLN A 336 7.61 -4.75 12.56
C GLN A 336 9.10 -4.77 12.91
N LYS A 337 9.89 -5.72 12.36
CA LYS A 337 11.36 -5.76 12.55
C LYS A 337 12.05 -4.51 11.97
N PHE A 338 11.53 -3.98 10.86
CA PHE A 338 11.93 -2.66 10.32
C PHE A 338 11.56 -1.51 11.26
N ALA A 339 10.34 -1.48 11.82
CA ALA A 339 9.90 -0.43 12.73
C ALA A 339 10.79 -0.36 13.98
N ASN A 340 11.05 -1.51 14.60
CA ASN A 340 11.94 -1.63 15.75
C ASN A 340 13.35 -1.08 15.44
N LYS A 341 13.94 -1.50 14.31
CA LYS A 341 15.31 -1.07 13.92
C LYS A 341 15.42 0.42 13.61
N ILE A 342 14.36 1.05 13.12
CA ILE A 342 14.31 2.51 12.93
C ILE A 342 14.25 3.21 14.29
N LEU A 343 13.44 2.71 15.23
CA LEU A 343 13.26 3.31 16.56
C LEU A 343 14.52 3.21 17.44
N GLU A 344 15.35 2.18 17.28
CA GLU A 344 16.70 2.10 17.89
C GLU A 344 17.62 3.26 17.51
N HIS A 345 17.41 3.88 16.34
CA HIS A 345 18.28 4.92 15.79
C HIS A 345 17.63 6.31 15.70
N TYR A 346 16.29 6.36 15.75
CA TYR A 346 15.49 7.58 15.66
C TYR A 346 15.69 8.52 16.84
N LYS A 347 15.73 9.83 16.55
CA LYS A 347 15.70 10.91 17.53
C LYS A 347 14.56 11.88 17.22
N PRO A 348 13.91 12.48 18.24
CA PRO A 348 12.90 13.51 18.03
C PRO A 348 13.41 14.61 17.09
N GLY A 349 12.69 14.84 15.99
CA GLY A 349 13.06 15.81 14.96
C GLY A 349 13.72 15.23 13.70
N ASP A 350 14.05 13.93 13.68
CA ASP A 350 14.50 13.24 12.47
C ASP A 350 13.37 13.08 11.45
N ILE A 351 13.71 13.09 10.16
CA ILE A 351 12.78 12.75 9.08
C ILE A 351 12.97 11.27 8.71
N VAL A 352 11.88 10.50 8.65
CA VAL A 352 11.86 9.14 8.13
C VAL A 352 11.21 9.13 6.74
N ILE A 353 11.89 8.50 5.78
CA ILE A 353 11.39 8.29 4.42
C ILE A 353 11.26 6.79 4.18
N VAL A 354 10.06 6.31 3.85
CA VAL A 354 9.77 4.90 3.60
C VAL A 354 9.58 4.67 2.09
N HIS A 355 10.23 3.65 1.54
CA HIS A 355 10.25 3.39 0.10
C HIS A 355 9.58 2.06 -0.31
N ASP A 356 8.68 2.19 -1.28
CA ASP A 356 8.06 1.14 -2.09
C ASP A 356 7.14 0.13 -1.36
N TYR A 357 6.48 -0.72 -2.17
CA TYR A 357 5.40 -1.62 -1.75
C TYR A 357 5.78 -2.67 -0.68
N ASN A 358 7.06 -2.91 -0.46
CA ASN A 358 7.53 -3.84 0.57
C ASN A 358 7.28 -3.31 2.01
N LEU A 359 7.21 -1.99 2.18
CA LEU A 359 7.16 -1.35 3.51
C LEU A 359 5.89 -0.50 3.69
N MET A 360 4.74 -0.96 3.17
CA MET A 360 3.49 -0.16 3.21
C MET A 360 2.87 -0.07 4.61
N LEU A 361 3.14 -1.01 5.53
CA LEU A 361 2.61 -0.97 6.90
C LEU A 361 3.45 -0.07 7.82
N LEU A 362 4.76 0.01 7.54
CA LEU A 362 5.77 0.67 8.35
C LEU A 362 5.42 2.11 8.80
N PRO A 363 4.83 3.01 7.98
CA PRO A 363 4.49 4.36 8.44
C PRO A 363 3.47 4.36 9.59
N SER A 364 2.49 3.46 9.57
CA SER A 364 1.50 3.32 10.66
C SER A 364 2.10 2.73 11.93
N MET A 365 2.98 1.73 11.82
CA MET A 365 3.66 1.11 12.97
C MET A 365 4.56 2.13 13.68
N LEU A 366 5.33 2.90 12.91
CA LEU A 366 6.14 4.00 13.43
C LEU A 366 5.27 5.11 14.04
N ARG A 367 4.12 5.46 13.44
CA ARG A 367 3.19 6.46 13.98
C ARG A 367 2.59 6.05 15.33
N GLN A 368 2.24 4.77 15.50
CA GLN A 368 1.69 4.25 16.77
C GLN A 368 2.71 4.34 17.91
N GLN A 369 3.99 4.05 17.66
CA GLN A 369 5.04 4.08 18.68
C GLN A 369 5.66 5.47 18.87
N ALA A 370 5.61 6.34 17.85
CA ALA A 370 6.12 7.71 17.89
C ALA A 370 5.17 8.70 17.18
N PRO A 371 4.08 9.15 17.83
CA PRO A 371 3.04 9.99 17.21
C PRO A 371 3.55 11.26 16.52
N HIS A 372 4.62 11.87 17.05
CA HIS A 372 5.21 13.12 16.54
C HIS A 372 6.29 12.92 15.45
N MET A 373 6.57 11.70 15.00
CA MET A 373 7.61 11.42 14.01
C MET A 373 7.29 12.07 12.64
N TYR A 374 8.29 12.65 11.98
CA TYR A 374 8.12 13.20 10.63
C TYR A 374 8.30 12.10 9.59
N ILE A 375 7.19 11.49 9.15
CA ILE A 375 7.20 10.33 8.26
C ILE A 375 6.74 10.73 6.86
N SER A 376 7.40 10.21 5.83
CA SER A 376 6.93 10.28 4.44
C SER A 376 7.06 8.92 3.77
N PHE A 377 6.14 8.62 2.85
CA PHE A 377 6.16 7.38 2.05
C PHE A 377 6.28 7.72 0.57
N TYR A 378 7.07 6.94 -0.18
CA TYR A 378 7.19 7.10 -1.63
C TYR A 378 7.06 5.75 -2.35
N LEU A 379 6.05 5.63 -3.21
CA LEU A 379 5.84 4.44 -4.04
C LEU A 379 6.60 4.59 -5.37
N HIS A 380 7.55 3.69 -5.62
CA HIS A 380 8.28 3.67 -6.89
C HIS A 380 7.52 2.91 -7.98
N SER A 381 6.71 1.93 -7.58
CA SER A 381 5.77 1.18 -8.43
C SER A 381 4.50 1.96 -8.80
N PRO A 382 3.69 1.49 -9.78
CA PRO A 382 2.35 2.01 -10.05
C PRO A 382 1.39 1.88 -8.87
N PHE A 383 0.29 2.66 -8.88
CA PHE A 383 -0.84 2.43 -7.97
C PHE A 383 -2.14 2.07 -8.72
N PRO A 384 -2.90 1.03 -8.29
CA PRO A 384 -4.05 0.48 -9.00
C PRO A 384 -5.36 1.19 -8.66
N SER A 385 -6.34 1.14 -9.56
CA SER A 385 -7.70 1.64 -9.31
C SER A 385 -8.38 0.94 -8.11
N SER A 386 -9.42 1.60 -7.58
CA SER A 386 -10.28 1.06 -6.52
C SER A 386 -11.03 -0.23 -6.89
N GLU A 387 -10.97 -0.70 -8.14
CA GLU A 387 -11.52 -2.01 -8.51
C GLU A 387 -10.53 -3.12 -8.18
N PHE A 388 -9.30 -3.02 -8.69
CA PHE A 388 -8.22 -3.95 -8.33
C PHE A 388 -7.91 -3.89 -6.84
N MET A 389 -7.82 -2.70 -6.22
CA MET A 389 -7.51 -2.59 -4.79
C MET A 389 -8.57 -3.24 -3.87
N ARG A 390 -9.81 -3.44 -4.35
CA ARG A 390 -10.85 -4.17 -3.60
C ARG A 390 -10.69 -5.70 -3.64
N CYS A 391 -9.93 -6.23 -4.61
CA CYS A 391 -9.66 -7.67 -4.71
C CYS A 391 -8.64 -8.16 -3.68
N LEU A 392 -7.77 -7.28 -3.17
CA LEU A 392 -6.86 -7.62 -2.08
C LEU A 392 -7.64 -7.83 -0.76
N PRO A 393 -7.46 -8.96 -0.04
CA PRO A 393 -8.11 -9.17 1.25
C PRO A 393 -7.65 -8.13 2.27
N ARG A 394 -6.34 -7.94 2.41
CA ARG A 394 -5.65 -7.02 3.34
C ARG A 394 -5.58 -5.56 2.88
N ARG A 395 -6.62 -5.11 2.15
CA ARG A 395 -6.68 -3.78 1.53
C ARG A 395 -6.85 -2.64 2.53
N LYS A 396 -7.45 -2.88 3.70
CA LYS A 396 -7.61 -1.86 4.73
C LYS A 396 -6.22 -1.55 5.31
N GLU A 397 -5.59 -2.58 5.86
CA GLU A 397 -4.31 -2.55 6.55
C GLU A 397 -3.20 -1.93 5.69
N ILE A 398 -3.17 -2.25 4.38
CA ILE A 398 -2.18 -1.70 3.43
C ILE A 398 -2.40 -0.19 3.15
N LEU A 399 -3.66 0.28 3.07
CA LEU A 399 -3.95 1.71 2.87
C LEU A 399 -3.72 2.51 4.15
N GLU A 400 -4.21 2.00 5.28
CA GLU A 400 -4.04 2.55 6.62
C GLU A 400 -2.55 2.64 6.99
N GLY A 401 -1.78 1.62 6.61
CA GLY A 401 -0.32 1.56 6.68
C GLY A 401 0.36 2.80 6.10
N VAL A 402 0.06 3.13 4.84
CA VAL A 402 0.63 4.28 4.13
C VAL A 402 0.15 5.60 4.73
N LEU A 403 -1.10 5.66 5.20
CA LEU A 403 -1.70 6.85 5.82
C LEU A 403 -1.10 7.21 7.20
N GLY A 404 -0.20 6.39 7.77
CA GLY A 404 0.67 6.83 8.88
C GLY A 404 1.65 7.96 8.51
N SER A 405 1.80 8.27 7.22
CA SER A 405 2.69 9.31 6.67
C SER A 405 2.13 10.73 6.80
N ASN A 406 3.02 11.73 6.88
CA ASN A 406 2.64 13.14 6.71
C ASN A 406 2.54 13.55 5.22
N LEU A 407 3.33 12.90 4.36
CA LEU A 407 3.35 13.09 2.89
C LEU A 407 3.48 11.72 2.19
N VAL A 408 2.68 11.50 1.15
CA VAL A 408 2.72 10.32 0.27
C VAL A 408 3.07 10.77 -1.16
N GLY A 409 4.11 10.18 -1.74
CA GLY A 409 4.61 10.51 -3.07
C GLY A 409 4.43 9.39 -4.10
N PHE A 410 4.09 9.77 -5.33
CA PHE A 410 3.90 8.87 -6.47
C PHE A 410 4.64 9.35 -7.73
N GLN A 411 4.95 8.42 -8.63
CA GLN A 411 5.58 8.70 -9.93
C GLN A 411 4.66 9.50 -10.89
N SER A 412 3.34 9.33 -10.80
CA SER A 412 2.37 9.89 -11.76
C SER A 412 1.05 10.30 -11.10
N TYR A 413 0.36 11.27 -11.72
CA TYR A 413 -0.91 11.82 -11.25
C TYR A 413 -2.08 10.82 -11.31
N SER A 414 -2.03 9.84 -12.21
CA SER A 414 -3.00 8.73 -12.22
C SER A 414 -2.88 7.89 -10.95
N TYR A 415 -1.66 7.61 -10.50
CA TYR A 415 -1.39 6.82 -9.30
C TYR A 415 -1.82 7.54 -8.02
N SER A 416 -1.56 8.86 -7.91
CA SER A 416 -2.03 9.65 -6.76
C SER A 416 -3.56 9.75 -6.69
N ARG A 417 -4.24 9.97 -7.82
CA ARG A 417 -5.71 9.93 -7.92
C ARG A 417 -6.28 8.57 -7.52
N HIS A 418 -5.65 7.48 -7.94
CA HIS A 418 -6.07 6.14 -7.58
C HIS A 418 -5.93 5.91 -6.07
N PHE A 419 -4.84 6.34 -5.45
CA PHE A 419 -4.64 6.22 -4.00
C PHE A 419 -5.73 6.97 -3.21
N ALA A 420 -5.95 8.26 -3.50
CA ALA A 420 -7.02 9.04 -2.88
C ALA A 420 -8.40 8.37 -3.06
N SER A 421 -8.73 7.94 -4.29
CA SER A 421 -9.96 7.21 -4.59
C SER A 421 -10.08 5.87 -3.86
N CYS A 422 -8.97 5.19 -3.54
CA CYS A 422 -8.97 3.97 -2.74
C CYS A 422 -9.23 4.29 -1.27
N CYS A 423 -8.57 5.30 -0.69
CA CYS A 423 -8.85 5.73 0.68
C CYS A 423 -10.34 6.07 0.89
N THR A 424 -10.95 6.84 -0.01
CA THR A 424 -12.38 7.16 0.09
C THR A 424 -13.31 5.96 -0.16
N ARG A 425 -12.97 5.06 -1.09
CA ARG A 425 -13.85 3.91 -1.44
C ARG A 425 -13.64 2.64 -0.58
N VAL A 426 -12.56 2.56 0.19
CA VAL A 426 -12.19 1.38 0.98
C VAL A 426 -12.13 1.68 2.49
N LEU A 427 -11.78 2.92 2.89
CA LEU A 427 -11.73 3.35 4.30
C LEU A 427 -12.79 4.41 4.65
N GLY A 428 -13.57 4.89 3.67
CA GLY A 428 -14.56 5.96 3.87
C GLY A 428 -13.97 7.37 4.08
N PHE A 429 -12.64 7.52 4.02
CA PHE A 429 -11.96 8.78 4.35
C PHE A 429 -12.18 9.85 3.28
N PRO A 430 -12.52 11.12 3.65
CA PRO A 430 -12.58 12.21 2.69
C PRO A 430 -11.23 12.37 1.97
N SER A 431 -11.26 12.62 0.66
CA SER A 431 -10.05 12.94 -0.10
C SER A 431 -10.34 13.92 -1.22
N ASP A 432 -9.30 14.64 -1.62
CA ASP A 432 -9.30 15.57 -2.74
C ASP A 432 -8.03 15.39 -3.60
N THR A 433 -7.71 16.37 -4.44
CA THR A 433 -6.55 16.29 -5.34
C THR A 433 -5.19 16.49 -4.68
N THR A 434 -5.11 16.92 -3.42
CA THR A 434 -3.84 17.14 -2.69
C THR A 434 -3.72 16.38 -1.38
N GLY A 435 -4.79 15.74 -0.87
CA GLY A 435 -4.70 14.97 0.37
C GLY A 435 -5.88 14.04 0.66
N VAL A 436 -5.71 13.26 1.73
CA VAL A 436 -6.71 12.39 2.36
C VAL A 436 -6.84 12.82 3.82
N GLU A 437 -8.04 12.89 4.35
CA GLU A 437 -8.29 13.25 5.75
C GLU A 437 -8.55 11.97 6.57
N ALA A 438 -7.60 11.64 7.44
CA ALA A 438 -7.53 10.40 8.18
C ALA A 438 -7.05 10.67 9.62
N TYR A 439 -7.75 10.12 10.60
CA TYR A 439 -7.33 10.12 12.01
C TYR A 439 -7.18 11.53 12.60
N GLY A 440 -8.11 12.45 12.30
CA GLY A 440 -8.08 13.86 12.71
C GLY A 440 -6.97 14.68 12.03
N SER A 441 -6.26 14.10 11.06
CA SER A 441 -5.09 14.67 10.40
C SER A 441 -5.24 14.59 8.89
N ARG A 442 -4.57 15.51 8.19
CA ARG A 442 -4.50 15.47 6.72
C ARG A 442 -3.23 14.74 6.30
N VAL A 443 -3.34 13.71 5.48
CA VAL A 443 -2.22 13.07 4.79
C VAL A 443 -2.10 13.71 3.42
N GLU A 444 -1.02 14.44 3.18
CA GLU A 444 -0.83 15.12 1.90
C GLU A 444 -0.31 14.14 0.84
N VAL A 445 -0.78 14.31 -0.40
CA VAL A 445 -0.49 13.42 -1.53
C VAL A 445 0.10 14.24 -2.66
N GLY A 446 1.22 13.79 -3.24
CA GLY A 446 1.93 14.52 -4.28
C GLY A 446 2.54 13.63 -5.38
N VAL A 447 2.92 14.27 -6.48
CA VAL A 447 3.50 13.62 -7.67
C VAL A 447 4.91 14.14 -7.86
N PHE A 448 5.90 13.25 -7.86
CA PHE A 448 7.32 13.60 -7.94
C PHE A 448 8.03 12.55 -8.81
N PRO A 449 7.98 12.63 -10.16
CA PRO A 449 8.61 11.64 -11.03
C PRO A 449 10.11 11.54 -10.73
N ILE A 450 10.62 10.33 -10.45
CA ILE A 450 12.03 10.15 -10.10
C ILE A 450 12.94 10.27 -11.33
N GLY A 451 13.93 11.17 -11.25
CA GLY A 451 14.98 11.34 -12.26
C GLY A 451 16.21 10.49 -12.00
N ILE A 452 17.07 10.34 -13.00
CA ILE A 452 18.38 9.67 -12.88
C ILE A 452 19.51 10.64 -12.49
N ASP A 453 20.67 10.11 -12.08
CA ASP A 453 21.90 10.91 -12.00
C ASP A 453 22.51 11.09 -13.41
N ALA A 454 22.17 12.21 -14.04
CA ALA A 454 22.60 12.52 -15.38
C ALA A 454 24.13 12.74 -15.52
N MET A 455 24.80 13.24 -14.46
CA MET A 455 26.26 13.42 -14.45
C MET A 455 26.97 12.07 -14.41
N LYS A 456 26.52 11.18 -13.53
CA LYS A 456 27.06 9.83 -13.40
C LYS A 456 26.92 9.03 -14.69
N VAL A 457 25.72 9.02 -15.31
CA VAL A 457 25.51 8.34 -16.61
C VAL A 457 26.38 8.94 -17.71
N ALA A 458 26.45 10.28 -17.83
CA ALA A 458 27.28 10.94 -18.82
C ALA A 458 28.80 10.69 -18.65
N SER A 459 29.26 10.45 -17.42
CA SER A 459 30.66 10.11 -17.14
C SER A 459 31.00 8.65 -17.46
N LEU A 460 30.11 7.71 -17.12
CA LEU A 460 30.32 6.27 -17.33
C LEU A 460 30.23 5.87 -18.82
N ALA A 461 29.30 6.47 -19.56
CA ALA A 461 29.01 6.08 -20.94
C ALA A 461 30.07 6.53 -21.99
N TRP A 462 31.08 7.32 -21.60
CA TRP A 462 32.17 7.76 -22.49
C TRP A 462 33.58 7.37 -21.98
N THR A 463 33.67 6.40 -21.08
CA THR A 463 34.95 5.81 -20.68
C THR A 463 35.60 5.04 -21.83
N ASP A 464 36.94 4.91 -21.82
CA ASP A 464 37.70 4.33 -22.94
C ASP A 464 37.23 2.91 -23.29
N SER A 465 36.97 2.06 -22.29
CA SER A 465 36.47 0.71 -22.56
C SER A 465 34.99 0.64 -22.93
N VAL A 466 34.23 1.74 -22.81
CA VAL A 466 32.92 1.88 -23.48
C VAL A 466 33.09 2.30 -24.93
N ASN A 467 34.07 3.15 -25.23
CA ASN A 467 34.41 3.55 -26.62
C ASN A 467 34.87 2.32 -27.44
N GLU A 468 35.80 1.50 -26.91
CA GLU A 468 36.23 0.23 -27.52
C GLU A 468 35.05 -0.69 -27.86
N LYS A 469 34.10 -0.85 -26.91
CA LYS A 469 32.92 -1.70 -27.07
C LYS A 469 31.89 -1.11 -28.04
N TYR A 470 31.75 0.21 -28.06
CA TYR A 470 30.89 0.95 -29.00
C TYR A 470 31.41 0.79 -30.44
N ASP A 471 32.71 0.97 -30.67
CA ASP A 471 33.33 0.80 -32.00
C ASP A 471 33.24 -0.65 -32.47
N ALA A 472 33.43 -1.61 -31.56
CA ALA A 472 33.22 -3.03 -31.86
C ALA A 472 31.76 -3.33 -32.29
N LEU A 473 30.76 -2.74 -31.61
CA LEU A 473 29.35 -2.88 -31.98
C LEU A 473 29.02 -2.20 -33.32
N LYS A 474 29.50 -0.98 -33.56
CA LYS A 474 29.31 -0.27 -34.85
C LYS A 474 29.97 -1.02 -36.00
N LYS A 475 31.11 -1.68 -35.76
CA LYS A 475 31.78 -2.57 -36.74
C LYS A 475 31.00 -3.87 -36.98
N LEU A 476 30.50 -4.51 -35.93
CA LEU A 476 29.74 -5.77 -35.99
C LEU A 476 28.43 -5.62 -36.78
N TYR A 477 27.74 -4.48 -36.60
CA TYR A 477 26.48 -4.16 -37.27
C TYR A 477 26.66 -3.09 -38.38
N GLY A 478 27.84 -3.02 -39.00
CA GLY A 478 28.13 -2.08 -40.09
C GLY A 478 27.11 -2.19 -41.23
N GLY A 479 26.53 -1.06 -41.63
CA GLY A 479 25.48 -1.00 -42.65
C GLY A 479 24.08 -1.44 -42.19
N ARG A 480 23.90 -1.79 -40.91
CA ARG A 480 22.61 -2.17 -40.32
C ARG A 480 22.14 -1.15 -39.27
N LYS A 481 20.84 -1.12 -39.00
CA LYS A 481 20.18 -0.27 -38.01
C LYS A 481 19.90 -1.08 -36.74
N ILE A 482 20.30 -0.55 -35.58
CA ILE A 482 20.17 -1.22 -34.28
C ILE A 482 18.99 -0.65 -33.50
N ILE A 483 17.99 -1.48 -33.22
CA ILE A 483 16.96 -1.20 -32.21
C ILE A 483 17.39 -1.85 -30.90
N VAL A 484 17.41 -1.11 -29.78
CA VAL A 484 17.72 -1.64 -28.45
C VAL A 484 16.49 -1.78 -27.56
N GLY A 485 16.42 -2.90 -26.84
CA GLY A 485 15.56 -3.07 -25.68
C GLY A 485 16.35 -3.67 -24.50
N ARG A 486 16.13 -3.14 -23.30
CA ARG A 486 16.62 -3.76 -22.05
C ARG A 486 15.50 -3.77 -21.02
N ASP A 487 15.14 -4.96 -20.57
CA ASP A 487 13.99 -5.20 -19.70
C ASP A 487 14.30 -6.28 -18.65
N ARG A 488 13.45 -6.41 -17.63
CA ARG A 488 13.33 -7.67 -16.85
C ARG A 488 12.40 -8.62 -17.59
N LEU A 489 12.56 -9.94 -17.42
CA LEU A 489 11.75 -10.95 -18.11
C LEU A 489 10.34 -11.14 -17.49
N ASP A 490 9.61 -10.03 -17.34
CA ASP A 490 8.27 -9.95 -16.72
C ASP A 490 7.23 -9.50 -17.77
N SER A 491 6.01 -10.03 -17.68
CA SER A 491 4.86 -9.64 -18.51
C SER A 491 4.49 -8.15 -18.40
N VAL A 492 4.79 -7.45 -17.29
CA VAL A 492 4.57 -5.99 -17.21
C VAL A 492 5.52 -5.21 -18.12
N ARG A 493 6.66 -5.80 -18.49
CA ARG A 493 7.71 -5.14 -19.29
C ARG A 493 7.47 -5.21 -20.79
N GLY A 494 6.53 -6.03 -21.24
CA GLY A 494 6.05 -6.03 -22.62
C GLY A 494 7.06 -6.54 -23.66
N VAL A 495 7.97 -7.44 -23.27
CA VAL A 495 8.98 -8.03 -24.18
C VAL A 495 8.32 -8.85 -25.29
N ALA A 496 7.28 -9.62 -24.97
CA ALA A 496 6.52 -10.37 -25.96
C ALA A 496 5.81 -9.45 -26.97
N GLN A 497 5.17 -8.37 -26.50
CA GLN A 497 4.58 -7.32 -27.34
C GLN A 497 5.63 -6.69 -28.27
N LYS A 498 6.84 -6.43 -27.77
CA LYS A 498 7.95 -5.89 -28.57
C LYS A 498 8.34 -6.81 -29.73
N LEU A 499 8.48 -8.10 -29.45
CA LEU A 499 8.82 -9.11 -30.46
C LEU A 499 7.68 -9.27 -31.48
N MET A 500 6.43 -9.34 -31.04
CA MET A 500 5.26 -9.42 -31.92
C MET A 500 5.09 -8.16 -32.79
N ALA A 501 5.42 -6.98 -32.28
CA ALA A 501 5.43 -5.75 -33.06
C ALA A 501 6.62 -5.65 -34.03
N PHE A 502 7.79 -6.17 -33.65
CA PHE A 502 8.95 -6.25 -34.56
C PHE A 502 8.74 -7.29 -35.67
N GLU A 503 8.09 -8.41 -35.38
CA GLU A 503 7.57 -9.34 -36.38
C GLU A 503 6.62 -8.64 -37.35
N ARG A 504 5.64 -7.90 -36.82
CA ARG A 504 4.65 -7.14 -37.62
C ARG A 504 5.31 -6.04 -38.47
N PHE A 505 6.36 -5.42 -37.97
CA PHE A 505 7.19 -4.47 -38.72
C PHE A 505 7.91 -5.15 -39.90
N LEU A 506 8.53 -6.31 -39.69
CA LEU A 506 9.17 -7.07 -40.78
C LEU A 506 8.16 -7.65 -41.78
N GLU A 507 6.91 -7.93 -41.37
CA GLU A 507 5.80 -8.23 -42.29
C GLU A 507 5.46 -7.02 -43.17
N MET A 508 5.20 -5.87 -42.56
CA MET A 508 4.66 -4.66 -43.20
C MET A 508 5.68 -3.93 -44.10
N TYR A 509 6.96 -3.98 -43.76
CA TYR A 509 8.02 -3.22 -44.44
C TYR A 509 9.16 -4.15 -44.90
N PRO A 510 9.01 -4.87 -46.03
CA PRO A 510 10.03 -5.78 -46.56
C PRO A 510 11.40 -5.14 -46.81
N GLU A 511 11.46 -3.84 -47.06
CA GLU A 511 12.67 -3.05 -47.27
C GLU A 511 13.60 -2.99 -46.04
N TRP A 512 13.06 -3.24 -44.84
CA TRP A 512 13.83 -3.25 -43.59
C TRP A 512 14.34 -4.64 -43.18
N ARG A 513 14.09 -5.67 -44.00
CA ARG A 513 14.66 -7.02 -43.83
C ARG A 513 16.16 -7.00 -44.17
N GLU A 514 16.94 -7.84 -43.48
CA GLU A 514 18.41 -7.89 -43.52
C GLU A 514 19.18 -6.60 -43.11
N THR A 515 18.48 -5.47 -42.99
CA THR A 515 19.03 -4.15 -42.64
C THR A 515 18.74 -3.72 -41.20
N VAL A 516 17.68 -4.20 -40.52
CA VAL A 516 17.34 -3.82 -39.14
C VAL A 516 17.49 -4.98 -38.16
N VAL A 517 18.24 -4.78 -37.07
CA VAL A 517 18.43 -5.75 -35.98
C VAL A 517 17.84 -5.25 -34.66
N LEU A 518 17.06 -6.09 -33.98
CA LEU A 518 16.58 -5.87 -32.62
C LEU A 518 17.50 -6.58 -31.61
N VAL A 519 18.24 -5.80 -30.83
CA VAL A 519 19.05 -6.30 -29.70
C VAL A 519 18.23 -6.17 -28.42
N GLN A 520 17.73 -7.30 -27.92
CA GLN A 520 16.95 -7.35 -26.68
C GLN A 520 17.76 -8.05 -25.57
N VAL A 521 18.10 -7.30 -24.53
CA VAL A 521 18.70 -7.82 -23.30
C VAL A 521 17.59 -8.05 -22.28
N THR A 522 17.50 -9.24 -21.69
CA THR A 522 16.53 -9.53 -20.61
C THR A 522 17.26 -10.00 -19.37
N SER A 523 17.13 -9.24 -18.28
CA SER A 523 17.60 -9.70 -16.96
C SER A 523 16.67 -10.78 -16.42
N PRO A 524 17.20 -11.94 -15.96
CA PRO A 524 16.38 -12.97 -15.34
C PRO A 524 15.81 -12.48 -14.00
N THR A 525 14.63 -12.98 -13.65
CA THR A 525 13.94 -12.79 -12.37
C THR A 525 14.35 -13.88 -11.38
N ASN A 526 14.45 -13.53 -10.09
CA ASN A 526 14.88 -14.45 -9.02
C ASN A 526 13.68 -15.20 -8.39
N ILE A 527 12.67 -15.57 -9.18
CA ILE A 527 11.47 -16.26 -8.69
C ILE A 527 11.68 -17.77 -8.83
N GLU A 528 12.24 -18.38 -7.78
CA GLU A 528 12.55 -19.82 -7.72
C GLU A 528 11.31 -20.68 -7.38
N GLU A 529 10.21 -20.55 -8.13
CA GLU A 529 9.07 -21.47 -8.03
C GLU A 529 8.84 -22.23 -9.35
N LYS A 530 8.79 -23.56 -9.25
CA LYS A 530 8.90 -24.49 -10.40
C LYS A 530 7.65 -24.58 -11.27
N GLU A 531 6.57 -23.91 -10.87
CA GLU A 531 5.26 -23.94 -11.53
C GLU A 531 4.79 -22.54 -11.99
N ASP A 532 5.67 -21.52 -11.85
CA ASP A 532 5.34 -20.12 -12.05
C ASP A 532 5.01 -19.73 -13.52
N PRO A 533 4.00 -18.88 -13.78
CA PRO A 533 3.75 -18.31 -15.11
C PRO A 533 4.93 -17.56 -15.76
N GLU A 534 5.95 -17.11 -15.04
CA GLU A 534 7.17 -16.53 -15.62
C GLU A 534 7.93 -17.52 -16.51
N ASN A 535 7.91 -18.83 -16.20
CA ASN A 535 8.45 -19.85 -17.11
C ASN A 535 7.69 -19.88 -18.46
N LYS A 536 6.37 -19.61 -18.44
CA LYS A 536 5.54 -19.50 -19.65
C LYS A 536 5.89 -18.25 -20.45
N ILE A 537 6.26 -17.15 -19.78
CA ILE A 537 6.72 -15.90 -20.41
C ILE A 537 8.09 -16.09 -21.05
N ALA A 538 9.05 -16.69 -20.33
CA ALA A 538 10.38 -17.01 -20.86
C ALA A 538 10.30 -17.93 -22.08
N SER A 539 9.48 -18.98 -22.01
CA SER A 539 9.22 -19.90 -23.13
C SER A 539 8.63 -19.17 -24.34
N ARG A 540 7.59 -18.34 -24.16
CA ARG A 540 6.95 -17.56 -25.24
C ARG A 540 7.90 -16.51 -25.85
N VAL A 541 8.77 -15.88 -25.06
CA VAL A 541 9.79 -14.96 -25.57
C VAL A 541 10.78 -15.71 -26.46
N ASN A 542 11.28 -16.86 -26.01
CA ASN A 542 12.19 -17.70 -26.81
C ASN A 542 11.52 -18.21 -28.10
N GLU A 543 10.25 -18.63 -28.03
CA GLU A 543 9.44 -19.05 -29.18
C GLU A 543 9.33 -17.93 -30.22
N LEU A 544 9.00 -16.70 -29.80
CA LEU A 544 8.92 -15.53 -30.69
C LEU A 544 10.29 -15.19 -31.31
N VAL A 545 11.38 -15.23 -30.55
CA VAL A 545 12.75 -15.04 -31.07
C VAL A 545 13.08 -16.08 -32.14
N MET A 546 12.81 -17.36 -31.87
CA MET A 546 13.05 -18.46 -32.81
C MET A 546 12.18 -18.34 -34.06
N LYS A 547 10.92 -17.95 -33.93
CA LYS A 547 9.99 -17.73 -35.05
C LYS A 547 10.48 -16.60 -35.97
N ILE A 548 10.79 -15.43 -35.42
CA ILE A 548 11.24 -14.26 -36.19
C ILE A 548 12.56 -14.56 -36.90
N ASN A 549 13.53 -15.16 -36.19
CA ASN A 549 14.82 -15.50 -36.77
C ASN A 549 14.72 -16.64 -37.80
N GLY A 550 13.77 -17.57 -37.65
CA GLY A 550 13.50 -18.63 -38.61
C GLY A 550 12.78 -18.17 -39.89
N MET A 551 11.99 -17.10 -39.83
CA MET A 551 11.25 -16.56 -40.99
C MET A 551 11.98 -15.43 -41.74
N TYR A 552 12.75 -14.61 -41.03
CA TYR A 552 13.40 -13.41 -41.58
C TYR A 552 14.93 -13.39 -41.45
N GLY A 553 15.53 -14.44 -40.87
CA GLY A 553 16.98 -14.60 -40.79
C GLY A 553 17.59 -15.37 -41.97
N SER A 554 18.91 -15.26 -42.08
CA SER A 554 19.74 -15.96 -43.06
C SER A 554 21.07 -16.36 -42.41
N LEU A 555 21.92 -17.13 -43.10
CA LEU A 555 23.19 -17.64 -42.53
C LEU A 555 24.18 -16.53 -42.10
N SER A 556 23.97 -15.29 -42.54
CA SER A 556 24.77 -14.10 -42.21
C SER A 556 23.99 -12.99 -41.47
N PHE A 557 22.73 -13.27 -41.07
CA PHE A 557 21.85 -12.29 -40.44
C PHE A 557 20.81 -12.94 -39.50
N SER A 558 20.71 -12.43 -38.27
CA SER A 558 19.65 -12.78 -37.33
C SER A 558 18.92 -11.50 -36.93
N PRO A 559 17.63 -11.31 -37.32
CA PRO A 559 16.86 -10.09 -37.04
C PRO A 559 16.76 -9.76 -35.56
N VAL A 560 16.71 -10.78 -34.69
CA VAL A 560 16.66 -10.62 -33.23
C VAL A 560 17.90 -11.23 -32.61
N GLN A 561 18.54 -10.46 -31.74
CA GLN A 561 19.64 -10.86 -30.88
C GLN A 561 19.16 -10.79 -29.43
N HIS A 562 18.82 -11.94 -28.86
CA HIS A 562 18.27 -12.04 -27.51
C HIS A 562 19.34 -12.51 -26.52
N TYR A 563 19.59 -11.69 -25.49
CA TYR A 563 20.57 -11.97 -24.45
C TYR A 563 19.86 -12.13 -23.08
N PRO A 564 19.48 -13.36 -22.68
CA PRO A 564 18.85 -13.65 -21.39
C PRO A 564 19.86 -13.68 -20.23
N GLN A 565 20.73 -12.67 -20.15
CA GLN A 565 21.85 -12.63 -19.21
C GLN A 565 22.16 -11.22 -18.67
N TYR A 566 22.87 -11.19 -17.55
CA TYR A 566 23.39 -9.96 -16.95
C TYR A 566 24.68 -9.48 -17.64
N ILE A 567 24.54 -8.56 -18.61
CA ILE A 567 25.69 -7.85 -19.20
C ILE A 567 26.42 -6.95 -18.18
N SER A 568 27.64 -6.52 -18.51
CA SER A 568 28.41 -5.51 -17.76
C SER A 568 27.84 -4.10 -17.93
N GLN A 569 28.32 -3.16 -17.12
CA GLN A 569 27.95 -1.75 -17.21
C GLN A 569 28.46 -1.12 -18.53
N ASP A 570 29.66 -1.49 -18.96
CA ASP A 570 30.28 -0.93 -20.16
C ASP A 570 29.55 -1.38 -21.43
N GLU A 571 29.25 -2.68 -21.53
CA GLU A 571 28.47 -3.25 -22.64
C GLU A 571 27.08 -2.60 -22.73
N TYR A 572 26.48 -2.29 -21.58
CA TYR A 572 25.19 -1.61 -21.54
C TYR A 572 25.25 -0.20 -22.15
N PHE A 573 26.19 0.64 -21.71
CA PHE A 573 26.31 2.00 -22.24
C PHE A 573 26.82 2.01 -23.69
N ALA A 574 27.71 1.09 -24.07
CA ALA A 574 28.12 0.88 -25.46
C ALA A 574 26.93 0.54 -26.35
N LEU A 575 26.04 -0.35 -25.89
CA LEU A 575 24.82 -0.73 -26.61
C LEU A 575 23.81 0.43 -26.71
N LEU A 576 23.58 1.20 -25.63
CA LEU A 576 22.70 2.37 -25.66
C LEU A 576 23.21 3.48 -26.61
N ARG A 577 24.52 3.70 -26.68
CA ARG A 577 25.15 4.63 -27.64
C ARG A 577 25.15 4.09 -29.07
N ALA A 578 25.36 2.77 -29.25
CA ALA A 578 25.41 2.15 -30.56
C ALA A 578 24.04 2.08 -31.25
N ALA A 579 22.94 2.04 -30.49
CA ALA A 579 21.59 1.90 -31.02
C ALA A 579 21.09 3.14 -31.79
N ASP A 580 20.42 2.91 -32.91
CA ASP A 580 19.71 3.92 -33.69
C ASP A 580 18.33 4.27 -33.08
N ILE A 581 17.68 3.30 -32.42
CA ILE A 581 16.34 3.46 -31.80
C ILE A 581 16.31 2.78 -30.43
N GLY A 582 15.75 3.45 -29.42
CA GLY A 582 15.40 2.86 -28.13
C GLY A 582 13.91 2.48 -28.10
N LEU A 583 13.59 1.20 -27.86
CA LEU A 583 12.22 0.68 -27.93
C LEU A 583 11.74 0.14 -26.57
N ILE A 584 10.85 0.88 -25.92
CA ILE A 584 10.33 0.63 -24.57
C ILE A 584 8.82 0.36 -24.62
N THR A 585 8.42 -0.91 -24.52
CA THR A 585 7.05 -1.40 -24.72
C THR A 585 6.34 -1.82 -23.42
N SER A 586 6.75 -1.28 -22.27
CA SER A 586 6.23 -1.69 -20.96
C SER A 586 4.71 -1.53 -20.87
N VAL A 587 4.01 -2.63 -20.58
CA VAL A 587 2.54 -2.72 -20.45
C VAL A 587 2.02 -1.88 -19.29
N ARG A 588 2.79 -1.80 -18.19
CA ARG A 588 2.53 -0.94 -17.04
C ARG A 588 3.82 -0.78 -16.23
N ASP A 589 4.22 0.45 -15.91
CA ASP A 589 5.47 0.70 -15.18
C ASP A 589 5.41 1.96 -14.30
N GLY A 590 6.14 1.93 -13.18
CA GLY A 590 6.29 3.07 -12.28
C GLY A 590 7.23 4.13 -12.88
N MET A 591 8.41 3.71 -13.34
CA MET A 591 9.41 4.55 -13.99
C MET A 591 10.39 3.70 -14.79
N ASN A 592 10.52 3.95 -16.10
CA ASN A 592 11.47 3.25 -16.95
C ASN A 592 12.84 3.96 -16.99
N THR A 593 13.79 3.50 -16.19
CA THR A 593 15.12 4.12 -16.08
C THR A 593 15.93 4.04 -17.38
N THR A 594 15.79 2.93 -18.13
CA THR A 594 16.46 2.72 -19.42
C THR A 594 16.12 3.79 -20.45
N SER A 595 14.87 4.29 -20.46
CA SER A 595 14.49 5.40 -21.36
C SER A 595 15.24 6.71 -21.06
N LEU A 596 15.48 7.00 -19.77
CA LEU A 596 16.23 8.18 -19.34
C LEU A 596 17.73 8.03 -19.60
N GLU A 597 18.27 6.83 -19.34
CA GLU A 597 19.67 6.48 -19.63
C GLU A 597 19.97 6.50 -21.14
N TYR A 598 19.02 6.05 -21.97
CA TYR A 598 19.11 6.06 -23.44
C TYR A 598 19.22 7.49 -23.99
N VAL A 599 18.36 8.42 -23.55
CA VAL A 599 18.42 9.83 -23.95
C VAL A 599 19.82 10.42 -23.69
N ILE A 600 20.39 10.22 -22.50
CA ILE A 600 21.75 10.72 -22.22
C ILE A 600 22.79 10.09 -23.16
N CYS A 601 22.65 8.81 -23.49
CA CYS A 601 23.53 8.12 -24.44
C CYS A 601 23.37 8.61 -25.89
N GLN A 602 22.24 9.24 -26.25
CA GLN A 602 21.94 9.70 -27.61
C GLN A 602 22.29 11.16 -27.89
N ARG A 603 22.88 11.89 -26.93
CA ARG A 603 23.27 13.31 -27.05
C ARG A 603 24.07 13.68 -28.32
N GLU A 604 24.82 12.72 -28.87
CA GLU A 604 25.66 12.85 -30.08
C GLU A 604 24.95 12.34 -31.35
N THR A 605 24.19 11.25 -31.24
CA THR A 605 23.64 10.47 -32.36
C THR A 605 22.15 10.71 -32.65
N ALA A 606 21.41 11.31 -31.72
CA ALA A 606 19.97 11.63 -31.82
C ALA A 606 19.08 10.46 -32.28
N GLY A 607 19.29 9.27 -31.74
CA GLY A 607 18.45 8.10 -31.97
C GLY A 607 17.05 8.27 -31.34
N PRO A 608 15.94 8.06 -32.09
CA PRO A 608 14.60 8.25 -31.55
C PRO A 608 14.26 7.29 -30.40
N LEU A 609 13.58 7.81 -29.40
CA LEU A 609 12.98 7.03 -28.31
C LEU A 609 11.52 6.71 -28.66
N ILE A 610 11.18 5.42 -28.68
CA ILE A 610 9.81 4.90 -28.74
C ILE A 610 9.42 4.43 -27.32
N LEU A 611 8.35 4.99 -26.77
CA LEU A 611 7.99 4.85 -25.35
C LEU A 611 6.49 4.59 -25.13
N SER A 612 6.18 3.44 -24.53
CA SER A 612 4.82 3.08 -24.08
C SER A 612 4.15 4.19 -23.27
N GLU A 613 2.93 4.56 -23.66
CA GLU A 613 2.05 5.49 -22.94
C GLU A 613 1.69 5.00 -21.52
N PHE A 614 1.81 3.69 -21.26
CA PHE A 614 1.57 3.07 -19.95
C PHE A 614 2.81 3.06 -19.04
N SER A 615 3.94 3.64 -19.49
CA SER A 615 5.08 3.91 -18.61
C SER A 615 4.86 5.20 -17.83
N GLY A 616 5.12 5.20 -16.52
CA GLY A 616 5.11 6.42 -15.71
C GLY A 616 6.08 7.51 -16.20
N THR A 617 7.08 7.16 -17.01
CA THR A 617 7.98 8.12 -17.67
C THR A 617 7.33 8.89 -18.82
N ALA A 618 6.23 8.40 -19.41
CA ALA A 618 5.64 8.98 -20.63
C ALA A 618 5.18 10.44 -20.43
N GLY A 619 4.58 10.76 -19.29
CA GLY A 619 4.16 12.13 -18.96
C GLY A 619 5.31 13.13 -18.80
N SER A 620 6.52 12.63 -18.57
CA SER A 620 7.76 13.42 -18.49
C SER A 620 8.40 13.64 -19.87
N LEU A 621 8.52 12.56 -20.67
CA LEU A 621 9.23 12.55 -21.96
C LEU A 621 8.29 12.78 -23.16
N LYS A 622 7.51 13.87 -23.12
CA LYS A 622 6.40 14.18 -24.04
C LYS A 622 6.75 14.28 -25.53
N ASP A 623 8.00 14.55 -25.87
CA ASP A 623 8.48 14.63 -27.26
C ASP A 623 8.90 13.26 -27.83
N ALA A 624 8.89 12.19 -27.04
CA ALA A 624 9.17 10.83 -27.51
C ALA A 624 8.05 10.28 -28.40
N ILE A 625 8.33 9.24 -29.18
CA ILE A 625 7.31 8.56 -29.98
C ILE A 625 6.46 7.69 -29.04
N HIS A 626 5.33 8.23 -28.59
CA HIS A 626 4.40 7.48 -27.76
C HIS A 626 3.67 6.39 -28.55
N ILE A 627 3.52 5.22 -27.92
CA ILE A 627 2.87 4.03 -28.49
C ILE A 627 1.97 3.35 -27.47
N ASN A 628 0.91 2.71 -27.97
CA ASN A 628 0.19 1.67 -27.25
C ASN A 628 0.85 0.31 -27.57
N PRO A 629 1.52 -0.39 -26.62
CA PRO A 629 2.19 -1.66 -26.86
C PRO A 629 1.24 -2.82 -27.19
N TRP A 630 -0.09 -2.63 -27.07
CA TRP A 630 -1.09 -3.61 -27.50
C TRP A 630 -1.46 -3.47 -28.98
N ASP A 631 -1.25 -2.29 -29.60
CA ASP A 631 -1.41 -2.10 -31.04
C ASP A 631 -0.10 -2.44 -31.76
N LEU A 632 0.04 -3.70 -32.14
CA LEU A 632 1.22 -4.22 -32.82
C LEU A 632 1.47 -3.57 -34.19
N SER A 633 0.44 -3.03 -34.85
CA SER A 633 0.61 -2.35 -36.15
C SER A 633 1.00 -0.88 -35.94
N GLY A 634 0.38 -0.18 -34.98
CA GLY A 634 0.81 1.16 -34.57
C GLY A 634 2.24 1.20 -34.03
N VAL A 635 2.69 0.17 -33.31
CA VAL A 635 4.11 0.03 -32.92
C VAL A 635 5.01 -0.23 -34.14
N ALA A 636 4.58 -1.04 -35.11
CA ALA A 636 5.34 -1.27 -36.34
C ALA A 636 5.47 0.00 -37.19
N GLU A 637 4.41 0.80 -37.30
CA GLU A 637 4.40 2.13 -37.92
C GLU A 637 5.31 3.11 -37.16
N ALA A 638 5.31 3.09 -35.82
CA ALA A 638 6.21 3.89 -35.01
C ALA A 638 7.70 3.54 -35.22
N ILE A 639 8.03 2.25 -35.41
CA ILE A 639 9.40 1.80 -35.75
C ILE A 639 9.79 2.31 -37.13
N ASN A 640 8.93 2.16 -38.15
CA ASN A 640 9.22 2.69 -39.49
C ASN A 640 9.36 4.23 -39.49
N ARG A 641 8.48 4.94 -38.78
CA ARG A 641 8.58 6.39 -38.59
C ARG A 641 9.89 6.80 -37.91
N ALA A 642 10.37 6.04 -36.94
CA ALA A 642 11.66 6.30 -36.29
C ALA A 642 12.86 6.09 -37.24
N LEU A 643 12.82 5.05 -38.08
CA LEU A 643 13.88 4.77 -39.08
C LEU A 643 13.91 5.78 -40.23
N THR A 644 12.76 6.36 -40.58
CA THR A 644 12.59 7.34 -41.68
C THR A 644 12.57 8.81 -41.23
N MET A 645 12.71 9.07 -39.92
CA MET A 645 12.64 10.43 -39.36
C MET A 645 13.78 11.33 -39.85
N SER A 646 13.48 12.59 -40.19
CA SER A 646 14.52 13.52 -40.63
C SER A 646 15.46 13.91 -39.49
N ASP A 647 16.74 14.16 -39.81
CA ASP A 647 17.73 14.55 -38.79
C ASP A 647 17.37 15.85 -38.05
N ALA A 648 16.57 16.73 -38.66
CA ALA A 648 16.06 17.94 -38.02
C ALA A 648 15.03 17.62 -36.92
N GLU A 649 14.10 16.69 -37.18
CA GLU A 649 13.13 16.22 -36.19
C GLU A 649 13.83 15.42 -35.08
N ARG A 650 14.75 14.51 -35.46
CA ARG A 650 15.55 13.71 -34.52
C ARG A 650 16.34 14.57 -33.55
N LYS A 651 17.10 15.56 -34.05
CA LYS A 651 17.88 16.48 -33.21
C LYS A 651 16.99 17.41 -32.37
N LYS A 652 15.78 17.75 -32.83
CA LYS A 652 14.80 18.50 -32.04
C LYS A 652 14.23 17.67 -30.89
N MET A 653 13.83 16.42 -31.16
CA MET A 653 13.35 15.46 -30.15
C MET A 653 14.42 15.26 -29.08
N GLU A 654 15.62 14.84 -29.46
CA GLU A 654 16.72 14.57 -28.55
C GLU A 654 17.05 15.79 -27.67
N LYS A 655 17.19 16.98 -28.27
CA LYS A 655 17.45 18.22 -27.53
C LYS A 655 16.40 18.50 -26.43
N ASN A 656 15.12 18.27 -26.72
CA ASN A 656 14.04 18.50 -25.76
C ASN A 656 14.03 17.44 -24.65
N LEU A 657 14.15 16.16 -25.02
CA LEU A 657 14.21 15.05 -24.07
C LEU A 657 15.41 15.19 -23.12
N LEU A 658 16.59 15.46 -23.67
CA LEU A 658 17.83 15.67 -22.92
C LEU A 658 17.71 16.86 -21.96
N SER A 659 17.11 17.97 -22.41
CA SER A 659 16.83 19.13 -21.54
C SER A 659 15.91 18.79 -20.37
N HIS A 660 14.95 17.88 -20.56
CA HIS A 660 14.12 17.36 -19.46
C HIS A 660 14.95 16.50 -18.49
N VAL A 661 15.64 15.45 -18.99
CA VAL A 661 16.38 14.50 -18.15
C VAL A 661 17.45 15.20 -17.30
N ILE A 662 18.12 16.22 -17.85
CA ILE A 662 19.11 17.03 -17.14
C ILE A 662 18.48 17.88 -16.03
N SER A 663 17.34 18.53 -16.30
CA SER A 663 16.69 19.46 -15.36
C SER A 663 15.77 18.80 -14.34
N LYS A 664 15.39 17.53 -14.56
CA LYS A 664 14.58 16.68 -13.67
C LYS A 664 15.36 15.43 -13.28
N ASN A 665 16.56 15.65 -12.74
CA ASN A 665 17.47 14.62 -12.24
C ASN A 665 17.07 14.10 -10.83
N VAL A 666 17.82 13.12 -10.32
CA VAL A 666 17.59 12.50 -9.01
C VAL A 666 17.69 13.50 -7.84
N GLN A 667 18.58 14.49 -7.95
CA GLN A 667 18.78 15.53 -6.94
C GLN A 667 17.56 16.47 -6.86
N TYR A 668 17.01 16.89 -8.01
CA TYR A 668 15.79 17.69 -8.10
C TYR A 668 14.58 16.96 -7.49
N TRP A 669 14.47 15.66 -7.75
CA TRP A 669 13.42 14.81 -7.19
C TRP A 669 13.41 14.83 -5.66
N ILE A 670 14.51 14.40 -5.02
CA ILE A 670 14.55 14.25 -3.55
C ILE A 670 14.49 15.61 -2.83
N ALA A 671 15.15 16.64 -3.37
CA ALA A 671 15.07 18.00 -2.82
C ALA A 671 13.65 18.59 -2.99
N GLY A 672 12.94 18.26 -4.07
CA GLY A 672 11.54 18.64 -4.27
C GLY A 672 10.60 17.95 -3.28
N PHE A 673 10.78 16.65 -3.06
CA PHE A 673 10.00 15.85 -2.11
C PHE A 673 10.17 16.34 -0.66
N LEU A 674 11.41 16.48 -0.21
CA LEU A 674 11.73 17.02 1.12
C LEU A 674 11.20 18.44 1.34
N ARG A 675 11.25 19.30 0.31
CA ARG A 675 10.71 20.66 0.38
C ARG A 675 9.19 20.69 0.50
N ARG A 676 8.46 19.78 -0.17
CA ARG A 676 7.02 19.62 0.09
C ARG A 676 6.76 19.11 1.50
N LEU A 677 7.54 18.14 2.00
CA LEU A 677 7.39 17.63 3.36
C LEU A 677 7.57 18.74 4.41
N VAL A 678 8.64 19.52 4.35
CA VAL A 678 8.88 20.62 5.32
C VAL A 678 7.79 21.70 5.24
N GLY A 679 7.27 22.01 4.04
CA GLY A 679 6.13 22.92 3.89
C GLY A 679 4.81 22.35 4.46
N VAL A 680 4.55 21.06 4.23
CA VAL A 680 3.40 20.34 4.80
C VAL A 680 3.46 20.29 6.32
N LEU A 681 4.64 20.05 6.90
CA LEU A 681 4.84 20.09 8.34
C LEU A 681 4.65 21.52 8.88
N GLY A 682 5.25 22.53 8.24
CA GLY A 682 5.16 23.93 8.67
C GLY A 682 3.76 24.54 8.59
N SER A 683 2.89 23.99 7.75
CA SER A 683 1.48 24.40 7.66
C SER A 683 0.61 23.90 8.82
N ARG A 684 1.07 22.92 9.60
CA ARG A 684 0.27 22.28 10.66
C ARG A 684 0.45 22.97 12.00
N LYS A 685 -0.66 23.45 12.56
CA LYS A 685 -0.80 23.50 14.03
C LYS A 685 -0.94 22.06 14.53
N ASN A 686 -0.41 21.77 15.72
CA ASN A 686 -0.32 20.41 16.27
C ASN A 686 -1.68 19.80 16.64
N VAL A 687 -2.43 19.32 15.65
CA VAL A 687 -3.51 18.34 15.85
C VAL A 687 -2.84 16.96 15.94
N ILE A 688 -2.90 16.34 17.13
CA ILE A 688 -2.40 14.99 17.34
C ILE A 688 -3.41 14.03 16.73
N ALA A 689 -2.96 13.18 15.81
CA ALA A 689 -3.79 12.16 15.21
C ALA A 689 -4.03 11.02 16.20
N THR A 690 -5.30 10.64 16.44
CA THR A 690 -5.63 9.50 17.31
C THR A 690 -5.25 8.19 16.59
N PRO A 691 -4.28 7.40 17.08
CA PRO A 691 -3.79 6.22 16.38
C PRO A 691 -4.82 5.09 16.29
N LEU A 692 -4.69 4.22 15.29
CA LEU A 692 -5.41 2.95 15.22
C LEU A 692 -5.11 2.10 16.46
N LEU A 693 -6.14 1.48 17.05
CA LEU A 693 -6.00 0.59 18.20
C LEU A 693 -5.00 -0.53 17.93
N ASN A 694 -3.89 -0.55 18.68
CA ASN A 694 -2.94 -1.67 18.62
C ASN A 694 -3.53 -2.92 19.30
N ARG A 695 -4.24 -3.74 18.50
CA ARG A 695 -4.92 -4.96 18.96
C ARG A 695 -3.96 -5.97 19.61
N ALA A 696 -2.67 -5.96 19.26
CA ALA A 696 -1.66 -6.84 19.82
C ALA A 696 -1.26 -6.43 21.26
N THR A 697 -0.86 -5.18 21.47
CA THR A 697 -0.54 -4.64 22.79
C THR A 697 -1.75 -4.72 23.73
N MET A 698 -2.96 -4.44 23.21
CA MET A 698 -4.21 -4.62 23.97
C MET A 698 -4.38 -6.07 24.46
N LEU A 699 -4.19 -7.07 23.59
CA LEU A 699 -4.36 -8.46 23.98
C LEU A 699 -3.24 -8.97 24.91
N GLN A 700 -2.00 -8.50 24.74
CA GLN A 700 -0.90 -8.82 25.67
C GLN A 700 -1.25 -8.32 27.09
N LYS A 701 -1.49 -7.01 27.24
CA LYS A 701 -1.89 -6.42 28.53
C LYS A 701 -3.16 -7.05 29.13
N TYR A 702 -4.11 -7.48 28.29
CA TYR A 702 -5.27 -8.26 28.75
C TYR A 702 -4.88 -9.63 29.31
N ARG A 703 -4.01 -10.39 28.61
CA ARG A 703 -3.58 -11.73 29.04
C ARG A 703 -2.86 -11.68 30.38
N ASP A 704 -1.98 -10.71 30.56
CA ASP A 704 -1.18 -10.52 31.78
C ASP A 704 -2.06 -10.17 33.00
N ALA A 705 -3.03 -9.28 32.79
CA ALA A 705 -3.93 -8.79 33.83
C ALA A 705 -4.86 -9.86 34.42
N GLN A 706 -5.02 -9.87 35.74
CA GLN A 706 -5.89 -10.80 36.48
C GLN A 706 -7.22 -10.19 36.92
N LYS A 707 -7.37 -8.85 36.89
CA LYS A 707 -8.69 -8.20 36.93
C LYS A 707 -8.77 -7.11 35.86
N ARG A 708 -9.80 -7.22 35.02
CA ARG A 708 -10.00 -6.42 33.80
C ARG A 708 -11.37 -5.76 33.82
N LEU A 709 -11.45 -4.48 33.45
CA LEU A 709 -12.72 -3.74 33.36
C LEU A 709 -13.03 -3.36 31.90
N PHE A 710 -14.24 -3.68 31.46
CA PHE A 710 -14.75 -3.38 30.12
C PHE A 710 -15.96 -2.46 30.20
N MET A 711 -15.95 -1.39 29.41
CA MET A 711 -16.98 -0.35 29.39
C MET A 711 -17.32 -0.05 27.93
N PHE A 712 -18.49 -0.48 27.47
CA PHE A 712 -18.92 -0.31 26.07
C PHE A 712 -20.20 0.53 26.00
N ASP A 713 -20.25 1.53 25.12
CA ASP A 713 -21.56 2.00 24.63
C ASP A 713 -22.20 0.94 23.71
N TYR A 714 -23.50 1.09 23.47
CA TYR A 714 -24.34 0.19 22.72
C TYR A 714 -24.58 0.64 21.27
N ASP A 715 -24.94 1.90 21.08
CA ASP A 715 -25.30 2.51 19.80
C ASP A 715 -24.03 3.02 19.11
N GLY A 716 -23.88 2.79 17.80
CA GLY A 716 -22.66 3.14 17.05
C GLY A 716 -21.38 2.36 17.45
N THR A 717 -21.38 1.70 18.61
CA THR A 717 -20.23 0.97 19.17
C THR A 717 -20.40 -0.54 19.09
N LEU A 718 -21.43 -1.12 19.73
CA LEU A 718 -21.75 -2.56 19.65
C LEU A 718 -22.77 -2.88 18.54
N THR A 719 -23.50 -1.88 18.07
CA THR A 719 -24.51 -1.97 17.00
C THR A 719 -24.34 -0.79 16.03
N PRO A 720 -24.47 -0.96 14.70
CA PRO A 720 -24.39 0.17 13.78
C PRO A 720 -25.52 1.19 13.98
N ILE A 721 -25.24 2.49 13.81
CA ILE A 721 -26.25 3.54 13.93
C ILE A 721 -27.32 3.38 12.84
N VAL A 722 -28.50 2.92 13.25
CA VAL A 722 -29.69 2.80 12.40
C VAL A 722 -30.55 4.07 12.40
N ARG A 723 -31.40 4.23 11.38
CA ARG A 723 -32.32 5.38 11.28
C ARG A 723 -33.45 5.37 12.31
N GLU A 724 -33.88 4.19 12.74
CA GLU A 724 -34.95 4.00 13.72
C GLU A 724 -34.34 3.30 14.96
N PRO A 725 -34.32 3.94 16.14
CA PRO A 725 -33.61 3.39 17.30
C PRO A 725 -34.09 2.01 17.77
N SER A 726 -35.36 1.67 17.52
CA SER A 726 -35.94 0.34 17.76
C SER A 726 -35.25 -0.79 16.99
N ALA A 727 -34.66 -0.48 15.82
CA ALA A 727 -34.03 -1.46 14.93
C ALA A 727 -32.54 -1.73 15.26
N ALA A 728 -31.99 -1.14 16.33
CA ALA A 728 -30.60 -1.33 16.77
C ALA A 728 -30.41 -2.68 17.49
N VAL A 729 -30.78 -3.78 16.83
CA VAL A 729 -30.75 -5.13 17.41
C VAL A 729 -29.33 -5.68 17.37
N PRO A 730 -28.80 -6.28 18.46
CA PRO A 730 -27.43 -6.78 18.47
C PRO A 730 -27.34 -8.09 17.70
N SER A 731 -26.32 -8.24 16.86
CA SER A 731 -26.14 -9.46 16.07
C SER A 731 -25.81 -10.67 16.97
N GLU A 732 -26.09 -11.88 16.49
CA GLU A 732 -25.73 -13.12 17.19
C GLU A 732 -24.22 -13.17 17.53
N ARG A 733 -23.36 -12.64 16.65
CA ARG A 733 -21.91 -12.51 16.89
C ARG A 733 -21.61 -11.59 18.09
N VAL A 734 -22.28 -10.45 18.20
CA VAL A 734 -22.15 -9.53 19.36
C VAL A 734 -22.54 -10.26 20.65
N ILE A 735 -23.69 -10.93 20.65
CA ILE A 735 -24.23 -11.65 21.82
C ILE A 735 -23.27 -12.77 22.25
N VAL A 736 -22.81 -13.61 21.32
CA VAL A 736 -21.88 -14.71 21.60
C VAL A 736 -20.53 -14.19 22.11
N SER A 737 -19.96 -13.16 21.49
CA SER A 737 -18.66 -12.62 21.90
C SER A 737 -18.73 -11.89 23.25
N LEU A 738 -19.79 -11.12 23.53
CA LEU A 738 -20.00 -10.51 24.85
C LEU A 738 -20.21 -11.57 25.94
N LYS A 739 -21.02 -12.60 25.66
CA LYS A 739 -21.27 -13.69 26.62
C LYS A 739 -19.99 -14.47 26.94
N ALA A 740 -19.17 -14.76 25.94
CA ALA A 740 -17.88 -15.42 26.14
C ALA A 740 -16.87 -14.53 26.89
N LEU A 741 -16.86 -13.20 26.63
CA LEU A 741 -16.02 -12.27 27.37
C LEU A 741 -16.44 -12.18 28.85
N ALA A 742 -17.74 -12.14 29.13
CA ALA A 742 -18.28 -12.02 30.48
C ALA A 742 -18.18 -13.32 31.31
N ALA A 743 -17.93 -14.48 30.66
CA ALA A 743 -17.81 -15.77 31.32
C ALA A 743 -16.46 -16.00 32.06
N ASP A 744 -15.41 -15.20 31.78
CA ASP A 744 -14.18 -15.21 32.59
C ASP A 744 -14.38 -14.31 33.82
N PRO A 745 -14.39 -14.83 35.06
CA PRO A 745 -14.65 -14.03 36.27
C PRO A 745 -13.59 -12.95 36.57
N ARG A 746 -12.45 -12.97 35.87
CA ARG A 746 -11.46 -11.88 35.88
C ARG A 746 -11.96 -10.64 35.16
N ASN A 747 -12.89 -10.80 34.22
CA ASN A 747 -13.50 -9.73 33.46
C ASN A 747 -14.71 -9.16 34.23
N ALA A 748 -14.82 -7.84 34.28
CA ALA A 748 -16.04 -7.13 34.66
C ALA A 748 -16.53 -6.40 33.41
N VAL A 749 -17.66 -6.82 32.83
CA VAL A 749 -18.15 -6.29 31.55
C VAL A 749 -19.40 -5.45 31.76
N TRP A 750 -19.31 -4.18 31.38
CA TRP A 750 -20.36 -3.18 31.58
C TRP A 750 -20.80 -2.56 30.25
N ILE A 751 -22.12 -2.53 30.03
CA ILE A 751 -22.75 -1.78 28.94
C ILE A 751 -23.24 -0.45 29.52
N ILE A 752 -22.72 0.68 29.05
CA ILE A 752 -23.06 2.02 29.55
C ILE A 752 -23.75 2.77 28.40
N SER A 753 -25.08 2.86 28.44
CA SER A 753 -25.89 3.28 27.28
C SER A 753 -26.85 4.42 27.58
N GLY A 754 -27.23 5.16 26.54
CA GLY A 754 -28.38 6.08 26.58
C GLY A 754 -29.75 5.39 26.59
N ARG A 755 -29.81 4.08 26.30
CA ARG A 755 -31.06 3.30 26.26
C ARG A 755 -31.66 3.06 27.64
N ASP A 756 -32.95 2.78 27.67
CA ASP A 756 -33.70 2.45 28.87
C ASP A 756 -33.48 1.00 29.37
N GLN A 757 -34.03 0.73 30.55
CA GLN A 757 -33.91 -0.54 31.27
C GLN A 757 -34.65 -1.71 30.58
N GLU A 758 -35.74 -1.45 29.87
CA GLU A 758 -36.57 -2.48 29.22
C GLU A 758 -35.88 -2.96 27.94
N PHE A 759 -35.43 -2.02 27.10
CA PHE A 759 -34.66 -2.31 25.89
C PHE A 759 -33.38 -3.10 26.19
N LEU A 760 -32.60 -2.71 27.21
CA LEU A 760 -31.38 -3.43 27.60
C LEU A 760 -31.69 -4.82 28.19
N ASN A 761 -32.72 -4.95 29.04
CA ASN A 761 -33.15 -6.25 29.55
C ASN A 761 -33.62 -7.19 28.42
N GLN A 762 -34.36 -6.68 27.43
CA GLN A 762 -34.86 -7.46 26.30
C GLN A 762 -33.72 -8.01 25.43
N HIS A 763 -32.75 -7.18 25.08
CA HIS A 763 -31.73 -7.54 24.08
C HIS A 763 -30.49 -8.23 24.67
N LEU A 764 -30.06 -7.84 25.88
CA LEU A 764 -28.83 -8.36 26.51
C LEU A 764 -29.02 -8.89 27.94
N GLY A 765 -30.15 -8.61 28.59
CA GLY A 765 -30.42 -9.03 29.98
C GLY A 765 -30.52 -10.54 30.21
N HIS A 766 -30.46 -11.36 29.15
CA HIS A 766 -30.33 -12.81 29.20
C HIS A 766 -28.88 -13.29 29.44
N ILE A 767 -27.90 -12.38 29.47
CA ILE A 767 -26.54 -12.61 29.94
C ILE A 767 -26.44 -12.06 31.37
N SER A 768 -26.50 -12.95 32.36
CA SER A 768 -26.46 -12.62 33.80
C SER A 768 -25.17 -11.92 34.23
N GLU A 769 -24.07 -12.17 33.52
CA GLU A 769 -22.71 -11.77 33.85
C GLU A 769 -22.39 -10.33 33.41
N LEU A 770 -23.30 -9.67 32.68
CA LEU A 770 -23.16 -8.27 32.29
C LEU A 770 -23.67 -7.32 33.38
N GLY A 771 -22.89 -6.28 33.64
CA GLY A 771 -23.37 -5.06 34.29
C GLY A 771 -23.98 -4.11 33.27
N PHE A 772 -24.99 -3.36 33.69
CA PHE A 772 -25.64 -2.38 32.83
C PHE A 772 -25.72 -1.01 33.52
N SER A 773 -25.55 0.04 32.74
CA SER A 773 -25.99 1.39 33.10
C SER A 773 -26.87 1.94 31.97
N ALA A 774 -28.05 2.43 32.36
CA ALA A 774 -29.11 2.88 31.47
C ALA A 774 -29.36 4.39 31.64
N GLU A 775 -29.98 5.00 30.62
CA GLU A 775 -30.31 6.44 30.58
C GLU A 775 -29.09 7.31 30.96
N HIS A 776 -27.95 7.09 30.27
CA HIS A 776 -26.66 7.81 30.41
C HIS A 776 -26.02 7.80 31.81
N GLY A 777 -26.48 6.94 32.72
CA GLY A 777 -26.01 6.88 34.11
C GLY A 777 -27.11 6.98 35.16
N SER A 778 -28.36 7.19 34.77
CA SER A 778 -29.48 7.35 35.72
C SER A 778 -29.79 6.07 36.51
N PHE A 779 -29.55 4.90 35.90
CA PHE A 779 -29.77 3.60 36.52
C PHE A 779 -28.56 2.69 36.36
N MET A 780 -28.34 1.80 37.34
CA MET A 780 -27.34 0.74 37.27
C MET A 780 -27.92 -0.62 37.66
N LYS A 781 -27.44 -1.70 37.04
CA LYS A 781 -27.75 -3.09 37.40
C LYS A 781 -26.44 -3.86 37.44
N HIS A 782 -26.08 -4.34 38.63
CA HIS A 782 -24.82 -5.04 38.85
C HIS A 782 -24.83 -6.46 38.24
N PRO A 783 -23.67 -6.98 37.79
CA PRO A 783 -23.52 -8.37 37.34
C PRO A 783 -24.12 -9.36 38.35
N GLY A 784 -24.89 -10.33 37.85
CA GLY A 784 -25.61 -11.31 38.66
C GLY A 784 -26.86 -10.80 39.38
N SER A 785 -27.14 -9.49 39.37
CA SER A 785 -28.34 -8.92 40.00
C SER A 785 -29.55 -8.87 39.06
N ALA A 786 -30.73 -9.06 39.62
CA ALA A 786 -32.01 -8.82 38.95
C ALA A 786 -32.54 -7.38 39.15
N THR A 787 -32.01 -6.63 40.12
CA THR A 787 -32.52 -5.29 40.49
C THR A 787 -31.76 -4.17 39.78
N TRP A 788 -32.50 -3.18 39.31
CA TRP A 788 -31.95 -1.88 38.92
C TRP A 788 -31.95 -0.94 40.13
N GLU A 789 -30.82 -0.27 40.35
CA GLU A 789 -30.65 0.82 41.30
C GLU A 789 -30.88 2.16 40.59
N ASN A 790 -31.70 3.03 41.19
CA ASN A 790 -31.96 4.38 40.68
C ASN A 790 -31.01 5.37 41.34
N LEU A 791 -30.15 6.00 40.54
CA LEU A 791 -29.12 6.92 41.03
C LEU A 791 -29.61 8.37 41.09
N ALA A 792 -30.79 8.65 40.53
CA ALA A 792 -31.41 9.97 40.51
C ALA A 792 -32.53 10.14 41.55
N GLU A 793 -32.87 9.09 42.31
CA GLU A 793 -34.00 9.07 43.27
C GLU A 793 -33.85 10.08 44.43
N THR A 794 -32.62 10.51 44.70
CA THR A 794 -32.27 11.48 45.76
C THR A 794 -32.09 12.91 45.25
N PHE A 795 -32.25 13.17 43.96
CA PHE A 795 -32.02 14.49 43.35
C PHE A 795 -33.33 15.26 43.15
N ASP A 796 -33.31 16.55 43.41
CA ASP A 796 -34.45 17.43 43.18
C ASP A 796 -34.65 17.67 41.67
N MET A 797 -35.81 17.31 41.15
CA MET A 797 -36.17 17.44 39.74
C MET A 797 -36.90 18.75 39.41
N GLY A 798 -37.00 19.71 40.34
CA GLY A 798 -37.62 21.01 40.12
C GLY A 798 -37.06 21.79 38.92
N TRP A 799 -35.80 21.55 38.56
CA TRP A 799 -35.19 22.08 37.31
C TRP A 799 -35.97 21.71 36.05
N GLN A 800 -36.69 20.57 36.03
CA GLN A 800 -37.45 20.13 34.86
C GLN A 800 -38.59 21.09 34.54
N GLU A 801 -39.21 21.74 35.53
CA GLU A 801 -40.28 22.72 35.27
C GLU A 801 -39.71 24.00 34.63
N GLU A 802 -38.60 24.54 35.15
CA GLU A 802 -37.93 25.71 34.54
C GLU A 802 -37.43 25.43 33.11
N VAL A 803 -36.87 24.23 32.85
CA VAL A 803 -36.46 23.84 31.48
C VAL A 803 -37.67 23.68 30.55
N LEU A 804 -38.78 23.10 31.04
CA LEU A 804 -40.00 22.95 30.24
C LEU A 804 -40.62 24.28 29.86
N GLU A 805 -40.60 25.30 30.74
CA GLU A 805 -41.05 26.65 30.39
C GLU A 805 -40.22 27.28 29.26
N VAL A 806 -38.89 27.14 29.31
CA VAL A 806 -38.01 27.66 28.24
C VAL A 806 -38.19 26.86 26.95
N PHE A 807 -38.15 25.53 27.00
CA PHE A 807 -38.35 24.68 25.82
C PHE A 807 -39.73 24.88 25.18
N GLN A 808 -40.79 25.16 25.94
CA GLN A 808 -42.11 25.45 25.36
C GLN A 808 -42.10 26.77 24.59
N GLN A 809 -41.49 27.83 25.13
CA GLN A 809 -41.35 29.12 24.43
C GLN A 809 -40.62 28.99 23.09
N PHE A 810 -39.57 28.16 23.00
CA PHE A 810 -38.89 27.89 21.73
C PHE A 810 -39.69 26.96 20.81
N THR A 811 -40.43 25.99 21.37
CA THR A 811 -41.32 25.11 20.60
C THR A 811 -42.43 25.90 19.89
N ASP A 812 -43.09 26.81 20.60
CA ASP A 812 -44.17 27.66 20.07
C ASP A 812 -43.68 28.62 18.96
N ARG A 813 -42.37 28.91 18.94
CA ARG A 813 -41.71 29.81 17.98
C ARG A 813 -41.09 29.09 16.77
N VAL A 814 -40.96 27.76 16.80
CA VAL A 814 -40.23 26.98 15.79
C VAL A 814 -41.10 25.80 15.32
N PRO A 815 -41.91 26.00 14.25
CA PRO A 815 -42.70 24.94 13.65
C PRO A 815 -41.84 23.74 13.26
N GLY A 816 -42.29 22.53 13.60
CA GLY A 816 -41.54 21.29 13.39
C GLY A 816 -40.54 20.94 14.52
N SER A 817 -40.44 21.76 15.57
CA SER A 817 -39.78 21.34 16.82
C SER A 817 -40.75 20.69 17.81
N PHE A 818 -40.23 19.91 18.75
CA PHE A 818 -41.01 19.28 19.83
C PHE A 818 -40.14 18.94 21.06
N ILE A 819 -40.79 18.71 22.20
CA ILE A 819 -40.14 18.31 23.46
C ILE A 819 -40.33 16.82 23.71
N GLU A 820 -39.24 16.09 23.89
CA GLU A 820 -39.20 14.75 24.46
C GLU A 820 -38.92 14.84 25.97
N ARG A 821 -39.64 14.07 26.78
CA ARG A 821 -39.44 13.99 28.24
C ARG A 821 -38.97 12.60 28.62
N LYS A 822 -37.71 12.48 29.05
CA LYS A 822 -37.13 11.26 29.66
C LYS A 822 -37.26 11.38 31.18
N ARG A 823 -36.89 10.36 31.97
CA ARG A 823 -37.03 10.44 33.44
C ARG A 823 -36.09 11.47 34.07
N CYS A 824 -34.84 11.49 33.64
CA CYS A 824 -33.78 12.33 34.22
C CYS A 824 -33.20 13.35 33.22
N ALA A 825 -33.82 13.50 32.04
CA ALA A 825 -33.37 14.40 30.98
C ALA A 825 -34.56 14.95 30.17
N LEU A 826 -34.40 16.15 29.64
CA LEU A 826 -35.38 16.79 28.74
C LEU A 826 -34.69 17.12 27.42
N THR A 827 -35.33 16.79 26.30
CA THR A 827 -34.70 16.94 24.97
C THR A 827 -35.62 17.72 24.02
N TRP A 828 -35.18 18.90 23.57
CA TRP A 828 -35.85 19.68 22.54
C TRP A 828 -35.31 19.31 21.17
N HIS A 829 -36.14 18.71 20.32
CA HIS A 829 -35.78 18.29 18.96
C HIS A 829 -36.23 19.33 17.95
N TYR A 830 -35.33 19.73 17.04
CA TYR A 830 -35.63 20.66 15.94
C TYR A 830 -35.34 20.06 14.55
N ARG A 831 -35.17 18.73 14.47
CA ARG A 831 -34.83 17.99 13.24
C ARG A 831 -35.89 18.08 12.12
N LEU A 832 -37.15 18.42 12.45
CA LEU A 832 -38.23 18.60 11.47
C LEU A 832 -38.59 20.09 11.25
N ALA A 833 -37.83 21.01 11.86
CA ALA A 833 -37.92 22.45 11.59
C ALA A 833 -37.06 22.84 10.38
N ASP A 834 -37.15 24.11 9.95
CA ASP A 834 -36.21 24.67 8.97
C ASP A 834 -34.75 24.57 9.47
N PRO A 835 -33.77 24.15 8.63
CA PRO A 835 -32.40 23.94 9.08
C PRO A 835 -31.69 25.20 9.61
N GLU A 836 -31.89 26.36 8.99
CA GLU A 836 -31.23 27.60 9.41
C GLU A 836 -31.90 28.19 10.65
N GLN A 837 -33.24 28.24 10.66
CA GLN A 837 -34.00 28.69 11.82
C GLN A 837 -33.79 27.78 13.04
N GLY A 838 -33.77 26.46 12.85
CA GLY A 838 -33.56 25.46 13.90
C GLY A 838 -32.19 25.60 14.56
N ILE A 839 -31.10 25.65 13.77
CA ILE A 839 -29.74 25.85 14.30
C ILE A 839 -29.60 27.22 14.98
N HIS A 840 -30.21 28.27 14.45
CA HIS A 840 -30.18 29.59 15.09
C HIS A 840 -30.93 29.59 16.43
N MET A 841 -32.17 29.09 16.47
CA MET A 841 -33.01 29.09 17.67
C MET A 841 -32.47 28.15 18.75
N ALA A 842 -31.86 27.02 18.38
CA ALA A 842 -31.18 26.13 19.32
C ALA A 842 -30.04 26.84 20.08
N ARG A 843 -29.26 27.69 19.40
CA ARG A 843 -28.19 28.48 20.03
C ARG A 843 -28.72 29.56 20.97
N GLU A 844 -29.87 30.18 20.66
CA GLU A 844 -30.49 31.13 21.58
C GLU A 844 -31.12 30.42 22.79
N CYS A 845 -31.80 29.28 22.58
CA CYS A 845 -32.35 28.44 23.65
C CYS A 845 -31.24 27.91 24.59
N GLN A 846 -30.10 27.50 24.03
CA GLN A 846 -28.93 27.07 24.80
C GLN A 846 -28.42 28.19 25.71
N LYS A 847 -28.17 29.38 25.16
CA LYS A 847 -27.74 30.55 25.96
C LYS A 847 -28.73 30.90 27.05
N GLU A 848 -30.03 30.82 26.77
CA GLU A 848 -31.08 31.14 27.74
C GLU A 848 -30.99 30.19 28.93
N LEU A 849 -31.00 28.88 28.69
CA LEU A 849 -30.86 27.82 29.70
C LEU A 849 -29.54 27.91 30.49
N GLU A 850 -28.43 28.17 29.82
CA GLU A 850 -27.11 28.40 30.44
C GLU A 850 -27.08 29.66 31.32
N SER A 851 -27.88 30.68 30.99
CA SER A 851 -27.95 31.95 31.72
C SER A 851 -28.95 31.94 32.89
N THR A 852 -29.95 31.05 32.87
CA THR A 852 -31.03 30.96 33.86
C THR A 852 -30.94 29.68 34.69
N VAL A 853 -31.28 28.53 34.12
CA VAL A 853 -31.44 27.24 34.81
C VAL A 853 -30.09 26.73 35.33
N ALA A 854 -29.06 26.68 34.48
CA ALA A 854 -27.73 26.15 34.83
C ALA A 854 -26.94 27.03 35.84
N ARG A 855 -27.53 28.15 36.29
CA ARG A 855 -27.00 28.96 37.40
C ARG A 855 -27.73 28.75 38.73
N ARG A 856 -28.90 28.08 38.69
CA ARG A 856 -29.74 27.74 39.85
C ARG A 856 -29.61 26.28 40.22
N TRP A 857 -29.52 25.43 39.21
CA TRP A 857 -29.52 23.98 39.30
C TRP A 857 -28.23 23.40 38.72
N ASP A 858 -27.78 22.28 39.28
CA ASP A 858 -26.57 21.57 38.85
C ASP A 858 -26.88 20.72 37.59
N VAL A 859 -27.16 21.41 36.48
CA VAL A 859 -27.58 20.84 35.19
C VAL A 859 -26.69 21.30 34.04
N GLU A 860 -26.43 20.39 33.11
CA GLU A 860 -25.69 20.62 31.86
C GLU A 860 -26.65 20.75 30.68
N VAL A 861 -26.33 21.66 29.75
CA VAL A 861 -27.07 21.87 28.49
C VAL A 861 -26.19 21.40 27.33
N MET A 862 -26.64 20.39 26.59
CA MET A 862 -25.87 19.73 25.52
C MET A 862 -26.52 19.92 24.14
N ALA A 863 -25.76 20.42 23.16
CA ALA A 863 -26.19 20.47 21.77
C ALA A 863 -25.88 19.15 21.03
N GLY A 864 -26.93 18.46 20.56
CA GLY A 864 -26.83 17.21 19.81
C GLY A 864 -27.21 17.35 18.34
N LYS A 865 -27.38 16.22 17.65
CA LYS A 865 -27.60 16.16 16.19
C LYS A 865 -29.02 16.57 15.80
N ALA A 866 -29.24 17.88 15.71
CA ALA A 866 -30.53 18.55 15.52
C ALA A 866 -31.49 18.45 16.73
N ASN A 867 -30.91 18.46 17.93
CA ASN A 867 -31.61 18.57 19.21
C ASN A 867 -30.75 19.30 20.26
N LEU A 868 -31.36 19.65 21.40
CA LEU A 868 -30.74 20.27 22.58
C LEU A 868 -31.25 19.54 23.81
N GLU A 869 -30.37 19.03 24.67
CA GLU A 869 -30.73 18.21 25.85
C GLU A 869 -30.28 18.87 27.15
N VAL A 870 -31.09 18.77 28.21
CA VAL A 870 -30.73 19.18 29.57
C VAL A 870 -30.79 17.98 30.51
N ARG A 871 -29.72 17.78 31.28
CA ARG A 871 -29.55 16.68 32.26
C ARG A 871 -28.83 17.19 33.52
N PRO A 872 -28.97 16.58 34.69
CA PRO A 872 -28.12 16.87 35.85
C PRO A 872 -26.65 16.52 35.55
N THR A 873 -25.71 17.36 36.01
CA THR A 873 -24.26 17.21 35.72
C THR A 873 -23.68 15.88 36.21
N PHE A 874 -24.17 15.35 37.32
CA PHE A 874 -23.75 14.07 37.89
C PHE A 874 -24.21 12.84 37.08
N ILE A 875 -25.18 13.00 36.17
CA ILE A 875 -25.68 11.94 35.28
C ILE A 875 -24.93 12.02 33.94
N ASN A 876 -23.66 11.60 33.96
CA ASN A 876 -22.85 11.43 32.76
C ASN A 876 -22.12 10.07 32.78
N LYS A 877 -21.82 9.55 31.58
CA LYS A 877 -21.15 8.24 31.43
C LYS A 877 -19.77 8.20 32.12
N GLY A 878 -19.07 9.33 32.20
CA GLY A 878 -17.78 9.45 32.88
C GLY A 878 -17.85 9.25 34.40
N GLU A 879 -18.95 9.63 35.06
CA GLU A 879 -19.14 9.39 36.50
C GLU A 879 -19.39 7.91 36.79
N ILE A 880 -20.07 7.20 35.88
CA ILE A 880 -20.19 5.73 35.93
C ILE A 880 -18.81 5.07 35.82
N VAL A 881 -17.95 5.54 34.90
CA VAL A 881 -16.55 5.07 34.80
C VAL A 881 -15.79 5.26 36.12
N LYS A 882 -15.82 6.46 36.73
CA LYS A 882 -15.18 6.70 38.04
C LYS A 882 -15.69 5.75 39.11
N ARG A 883 -17.02 5.56 39.18
CA ARG A 883 -17.67 4.69 40.16
C ARG A 883 -17.25 3.25 40.00
N LEU A 884 -17.29 2.70 38.79
CA LEU A 884 -16.88 1.32 38.51
C LEU A 884 -15.41 1.07 38.89
N VAL A 885 -14.52 2.00 38.51
CA VAL A 885 -13.10 1.92 38.87
C VAL A 885 -12.91 1.95 40.39
N ASN A 886 -13.56 2.89 41.09
CA ASN A 886 -13.48 3.01 42.55
C ASN A 886 -14.05 1.78 43.28
N THR A 887 -15.20 1.24 42.86
CA THR A 887 -15.82 0.05 43.47
C THR A 887 -14.91 -1.17 43.36
N TYR A 888 -14.45 -1.52 42.15
CA TYR A 888 -13.56 -2.67 41.99
C TYR A 888 -12.18 -2.45 42.63
N ASN A 889 -11.63 -1.23 42.60
CA ASN A 889 -10.40 -0.93 43.34
C ASN A 889 -10.59 -1.05 44.86
N ALA A 890 -11.76 -0.70 45.40
CA ALA A 890 -12.06 -0.87 46.83
C ALA A 890 -12.18 -2.35 47.23
N GLU A 891 -12.76 -3.21 46.37
CA GLU A 891 -12.79 -4.67 46.54
C GLU A 891 -11.39 -5.31 46.50
N LEU A 892 -10.50 -4.78 45.66
CA LEU A 892 -9.13 -5.30 45.45
C LEU A 892 -8.11 -4.77 46.47
N LYS A 893 -8.38 -3.62 47.10
CA LYS A 893 -7.50 -2.95 48.06
C LYS A 893 -7.09 -3.83 49.27
N PRO A 894 -7.95 -4.67 49.88
CA PRO A 894 -7.56 -5.61 50.93
C PRO A 894 -6.60 -6.71 50.46
N LEU A 895 -6.57 -7.00 49.15
CA LEU A 895 -5.65 -7.97 48.53
C LEU A 895 -4.33 -7.32 48.08
N GLY A 896 -4.17 -6.00 48.27
CA GLY A 896 -3.02 -5.23 47.77
C GLY A 896 -3.03 -5.04 46.25
N ARG A 897 -4.19 -5.15 45.59
CA ARG A 897 -4.35 -5.07 44.13
C ARG A 897 -5.21 -3.88 43.70
N LYS A 898 -5.21 -3.62 42.40
CA LYS A 898 -6.07 -2.66 41.69
C LYS A 898 -6.48 -3.25 40.32
N ILE A 899 -7.31 -2.55 39.54
CA ILE A 899 -7.60 -2.95 38.16
C ILE A 899 -6.29 -2.97 37.35
N GLU A 900 -6.01 -4.09 36.70
CA GLU A 900 -4.75 -4.34 35.99
C GLU A 900 -4.88 -4.08 34.47
N PHE A 901 -6.10 -4.01 33.94
CA PHE A 901 -6.41 -3.66 32.55
C PHE A 901 -7.78 -2.97 32.45
N SER A 902 -7.90 -1.94 31.60
CA SER A 902 -9.19 -1.34 31.27
C SER A 902 -9.36 -1.05 29.78
N LEU A 903 -10.56 -1.34 29.26
CA LEU A 903 -10.95 -1.07 27.88
C LEU A 903 -12.29 -0.33 27.86
N CYS A 904 -12.30 0.84 27.23
CA CYS A 904 -13.49 1.68 27.06
C CYS A 904 -13.68 1.99 25.58
N MET A 905 -14.87 1.70 25.05
CA MET A 905 -15.24 1.98 23.66
C MET A 905 -16.55 2.76 23.57
N GLY A 906 -16.60 3.74 22.68
CA GLY A 906 -17.75 4.61 22.43
C GLY A 906 -17.60 5.35 21.08
N ASP A 907 -18.67 5.84 20.48
CA ASP A 907 -18.65 6.53 19.17
C ASP A 907 -19.03 8.01 19.24
N ASP A 908 -19.78 8.43 20.28
CA ASP A 908 -20.50 9.70 20.28
C ASP A 908 -19.80 10.82 21.08
N PHE A 909 -20.51 11.93 21.35
CA PHE A 909 -19.99 13.02 22.18
C PHE A 909 -20.10 12.74 23.68
N THR A 910 -21.13 12.01 24.14
CA THR A 910 -21.28 11.61 25.55
C THR A 910 -20.22 10.60 26.00
N ASP A 911 -19.65 9.84 25.06
CA ASP A 911 -18.52 8.93 25.29
C ASP A 911 -17.20 9.66 25.59
N GLU A 912 -17.06 10.92 25.16
CA GLU A 912 -15.90 11.75 25.51
C GLU A 912 -15.81 11.98 27.03
N ASP A 913 -16.92 11.88 27.77
CA ASP A 913 -16.94 11.91 29.23
C ASP A 913 -16.31 10.64 29.83
N MET A 914 -16.55 9.46 29.22
CA MET A 914 -15.90 8.20 29.61
C MET A 914 -14.40 8.26 29.36
N PHE A 915 -13.99 8.71 28.17
CA PHE A 915 -12.57 8.83 27.83
C PHE A 915 -11.85 9.82 28.74
N ARG A 916 -12.47 10.97 29.05
CA ARG A 916 -11.92 11.98 29.96
C ARG A 916 -11.75 11.44 31.38
N ALA A 917 -12.77 10.75 31.91
CA ALA A 917 -12.72 10.14 33.23
C ALA A 917 -11.62 9.05 33.31
N LEU A 918 -11.62 8.10 32.38
CA LEU A 918 -10.66 6.98 32.37
C LEU A 918 -9.21 7.45 32.16
N ASN A 919 -8.99 8.41 31.26
CA ASN A 919 -7.68 9.01 31.06
C ASN A 919 -7.18 9.74 32.32
N GLY A 920 -8.06 10.46 33.03
CA GLY A 920 -7.72 11.17 34.27
C GLY A 920 -7.35 10.22 35.42
N LEU A 921 -8.11 9.14 35.61
CA LEU A 921 -7.83 8.10 36.63
C LEU A 921 -6.49 7.39 36.38
N SER A 922 -6.05 7.30 35.12
CA SER A 922 -4.78 6.67 34.74
C SER A 922 -3.57 7.62 34.69
N ALA A 923 -3.77 8.93 34.83
CA ALA A 923 -2.70 9.92 34.89
C ALA A 923 -3.06 11.12 35.80
N PRO A 924 -3.34 10.89 37.11
CA PRO A 924 -3.83 11.93 38.01
C PRO A 924 -2.72 12.90 38.43
N THR A 925 -3.12 14.15 38.66
CA THR A 925 -2.23 15.28 38.95
C THR A 925 -1.39 15.10 40.23
N ASP A 926 -1.90 14.33 41.20
CA ASP A 926 -1.24 14.06 42.49
C ASP A 926 -0.40 12.78 42.51
N GLY A 927 -0.19 12.12 41.36
CA GLY A 927 0.87 11.12 41.17
C GLY A 927 0.59 9.68 41.59
N ILE A 928 -0.64 9.33 42.01
CA ILE A 928 -1.02 7.94 42.34
C ILE A 928 -2.15 7.48 41.39
N ALA A 929 -1.79 6.78 40.31
CA ALA A 929 -2.74 6.33 39.30
C ALA A 929 -3.61 5.14 39.77
N GLU A 930 -4.94 5.26 39.60
CA GLU A 930 -5.91 4.21 39.95
C GLU A 930 -5.87 3.00 38.98
N ILE A 931 -5.39 3.22 37.76
CA ILE A 931 -5.09 2.20 36.74
C ILE A 931 -3.81 2.65 36.02
N GLU A 932 -2.92 1.73 35.61
CA GLU A 932 -1.74 2.13 34.84
C GLU A 932 -2.11 2.67 33.45
N ALA A 933 -1.48 3.78 33.04
CA ALA A 933 -1.74 4.44 31.75
C ALA A 933 -1.48 3.52 30.55
N GLU A 934 -0.45 2.69 30.62
CA GLU A 934 -0.11 1.68 29.60
C GLU A 934 -1.10 0.51 29.49
N ASN A 935 -1.94 0.31 30.51
CA ASN A 935 -2.96 -0.75 30.55
C ASN A 935 -4.38 -0.18 30.37
N THR A 936 -4.48 1.07 29.89
CA THR A 936 -5.72 1.84 29.80
C THR A 936 -6.01 2.22 28.35
N PHE A 937 -7.01 1.56 27.77
CA PHE A 937 -7.40 1.68 26.37
C PHE A 937 -8.74 2.42 26.24
N SER A 938 -8.69 3.74 26.07
CA SER A 938 -9.83 4.56 25.63
C SER A 938 -9.86 4.60 24.09
N VAL A 939 -10.98 4.19 23.48
CA VAL A 939 -11.09 3.96 22.04
C VAL A 939 -12.35 4.63 21.49
N THR A 940 -12.21 5.56 20.54
CA THR A 940 -13.39 6.03 19.78
C THR A 940 -13.69 5.10 18.61
N VAL A 941 -14.97 4.90 18.31
CA VAL A 941 -15.44 4.19 17.11
C VAL A 941 -15.90 5.22 16.09
N GLY A 942 -15.84 4.88 14.80
CA GLY A 942 -16.46 5.64 13.72
C GLY A 942 -15.52 6.53 12.91
N ALA A 943 -16.05 7.64 12.41
CA ALA A 943 -15.41 8.48 11.41
C ALA A 943 -14.07 9.04 11.91
N SER A 944 -12.97 8.66 11.26
CA SER A 944 -11.61 8.96 11.72
C SER A 944 -11.28 10.46 11.79
N THR A 945 -12.08 11.33 11.18
CA THR A 945 -11.99 12.80 11.29
C THR A 945 -12.52 13.36 12.62
N LYS A 946 -13.14 12.55 13.48
CA LYS A 946 -13.62 12.96 14.81
C LYS A 946 -12.45 13.39 15.70
N VAL A 947 -12.51 14.61 16.23
CA VAL A 947 -11.64 15.05 17.32
C VAL A 947 -12.13 14.42 18.61
N THR A 948 -11.26 13.72 19.33
CA THR A 948 -11.61 12.89 20.50
C THR A 948 -10.53 12.99 21.59
N LEU A 949 -10.90 12.68 22.82
CA LEU A 949 -10.02 12.43 23.96
C LEU A 949 -9.60 10.95 24.06
N ALA A 950 -10.15 10.05 23.23
CA ALA A 950 -9.71 8.66 23.17
C ALA A 950 -8.23 8.55 22.75
N ARG A 951 -7.48 7.64 23.40
CA ARG A 951 -6.08 7.34 23.06
C ARG A 951 -5.94 6.54 21.76
N TRP A 952 -6.99 5.85 21.35
CA TRP A 952 -7.04 4.98 20.19
C TRP A 952 -8.34 5.19 19.40
N HIS A 953 -8.42 4.65 18.19
CA HIS A 953 -9.69 4.53 17.47
C HIS A 953 -9.85 3.20 16.73
N LEU A 954 -11.10 2.92 16.35
CA LEU A 954 -11.55 1.90 15.40
C LEU A 954 -12.50 2.54 14.39
N LEU A 955 -12.65 1.97 13.20
CA LEU A 955 -13.39 2.61 12.10
C LEU A 955 -14.86 2.20 12.06
N GLU A 956 -15.16 0.93 12.29
CA GLU A 956 -16.49 0.36 12.13
C GLU A 956 -16.91 -0.41 13.41
N PRO A 957 -18.22 -0.50 13.75
CA PRO A 957 -18.70 -1.33 14.86
C PRO A 957 -18.25 -2.79 14.74
N GLU A 958 -18.11 -3.29 13.52
CA GLU A 958 -17.56 -4.62 13.22
C GLU A 958 -16.15 -4.81 13.79
N ASP A 959 -15.31 -3.78 13.84
CA ASP A 959 -13.98 -3.83 14.45
C ASP A 959 -14.05 -4.01 15.98
N VAL A 960 -15.06 -3.41 16.64
CA VAL A 960 -15.32 -3.61 18.08
C VAL A 960 -15.67 -5.07 18.34
N VAL A 961 -16.56 -5.65 17.52
CA VAL A 961 -16.95 -7.07 17.63
C VAL A 961 -15.77 -8.00 17.37
N GLU A 962 -14.87 -7.66 16.46
CA GLU A 962 -13.60 -8.38 16.29
C GLU A 962 -12.69 -8.29 17.51
N CYS A 963 -12.52 -7.11 18.11
CA CYS A 963 -11.74 -6.93 19.33
C CYS A 963 -12.34 -7.72 20.51
N VAL A 964 -13.65 -7.68 20.73
CA VAL A 964 -14.34 -8.45 21.78
C VAL A 964 -14.17 -9.96 21.55
N ALA A 965 -14.38 -10.43 20.32
CA ALA A 965 -14.18 -11.85 19.96
C ALA A 965 -12.73 -12.32 20.18
N LEU A 966 -11.75 -11.47 19.86
CA LEU A 966 -10.33 -11.75 20.04
C LEU A 966 -9.93 -11.90 21.51
N LEU A 967 -10.43 -11.01 22.38
CA LEU A 967 -10.20 -11.09 23.83
C LEU A 967 -10.96 -12.27 24.48
N ALA A 968 -12.14 -12.61 23.96
CA ALA A 968 -12.94 -13.74 24.42
C ALA A 968 -12.45 -15.11 23.92
N GLY A 969 -11.49 -15.17 22.98
CA GLY A 969 -11.03 -16.40 22.36
C GLY A 969 -12.04 -17.07 21.42
N VAL A 970 -13.10 -16.36 21.01
CA VAL A 970 -14.13 -16.88 20.12
C VAL A 970 -13.69 -16.74 18.67
N GLY A 971 -13.09 -17.79 18.12
CA GLY A 971 -12.79 -17.88 16.69
C GLY A 971 -14.04 -17.65 15.85
N GLY A 972 -13.98 -16.70 14.91
CA GLY A 972 -15.13 -16.31 14.07
C GLY A 972 -15.53 -17.40 13.08
N GLY A 973 -16.39 -18.34 13.51
CA GLY A 973 -16.79 -19.50 12.74
C GLY A 973 -18.27 -19.84 12.86
N GLY A 974 -19.08 -19.30 11.95
CA GLY A 974 -20.43 -19.82 11.67
C GLY A 974 -20.35 -21.12 10.88
N GLY A 975 -19.98 -22.22 11.53
CA GLY A 975 -19.81 -23.54 10.90
C GLY A 975 -19.53 -24.63 11.94
N GLY A 976 -20.24 -25.77 11.84
CA GLY A 976 -20.22 -26.82 12.87
C GLY A 976 -18.87 -27.53 13.02
N ALA A 977 -18.51 -27.87 14.25
CA ALA A 977 -17.23 -28.45 14.59
C ALA A 977 -17.21 -30.00 14.49
N THR A 978 -16.43 -30.54 13.54
CA THR A 978 -15.75 -31.85 13.65
C THR A 978 -14.50 -31.87 12.77
N GLY A 979 -13.32 -32.01 13.39
CA GLY A 979 -12.03 -32.15 12.69
C GLY A 979 -10.95 -31.20 13.21
N GLY A 980 -9.78 -31.73 13.59
CA GLY A 980 -8.65 -30.94 14.08
C GLY A 980 -7.83 -30.32 12.94
N GLY A 981 -7.20 -29.17 13.21
CA GLY A 981 -6.26 -28.52 12.29
C GLY A 981 -6.78 -27.27 11.58
N ALA A 982 -7.31 -26.29 12.31
CA ALA A 982 -7.76 -25.01 11.77
C ALA A 982 -7.37 -23.83 12.67
N LEU A 983 -6.21 -23.21 12.43
CA LEU A 983 -5.86 -21.91 13.00
C LEU A 983 -6.68 -20.81 12.30
N SER A 984 -7.43 -20.02 13.08
CA SER A 984 -8.37 -19.02 12.57
C SER A 984 -7.70 -17.70 12.21
N MET A 985 -8.41 -16.86 11.45
CA MET A 985 -7.83 -15.65 10.85
C MET A 985 -7.39 -14.58 11.87
N GLY A 986 -7.98 -14.56 13.06
CA GLY A 986 -7.54 -13.71 14.18
C GLY A 986 -6.28 -14.25 14.88
N GLU A 987 -6.14 -15.58 14.94
CA GLU A 987 -4.96 -16.25 15.51
C GLU A 987 -3.72 -16.13 14.61
N VAL A 988 -3.86 -15.93 13.29
CA VAL A 988 -2.70 -15.73 12.40
C VAL A 988 -1.94 -14.44 12.73
N ASN A 989 -2.64 -13.37 13.10
CA ASN A 989 -2.04 -12.13 13.60
C ASN A 989 -1.38 -12.31 15.00
N LEU A 990 -1.43 -13.52 15.58
CA LEU A 990 -1.20 -13.76 17.01
C LEU A 990 -0.26 -14.91 17.32
N ALA A 991 -0.27 -15.99 16.53
CA ALA A 991 0.84 -16.94 16.42
C ALA A 991 2.08 -16.30 15.77
N ALA A 992 1.96 -15.07 15.28
CA ALA A 992 3.07 -14.18 14.93
C ALA A 992 3.60 -13.34 16.10
N ILE A 993 3.01 -13.45 17.30
CA ILE A 993 3.29 -12.59 18.47
C ILE A 993 3.44 -13.41 19.75
N SER A 994 2.69 -14.51 19.94
CA SER A 994 2.80 -15.38 21.12
C SER A 994 4.00 -16.32 21.10
N THR A 995 4.72 -16.44 19.97
CA THR A 995 5.97 -17.20 19.89
C THR A 995 7.18 -16.47 20.47
N VAL A 996 6.96 -15.32 21.13
CA VAL A 996 8.03 -14.48 21.73
C VAL A 996 8.30 -14.83 23.20
N ASP A 997 7.30 -15.34 23.94
CA ASP A 997 7.33 -15.38 25.42
C ASP A 997 7.35 -16.79 26.05
N ASP A 998 7.34 -17.90 25.27
CA ASP A 998 7.35 -19.29 25.78
C ASP A 998 8.75 -19.74 26.28
N HIS A 999 9.37 -18.93 27.14
CA HIS A 999 10.66 -19.19 27.80
C HIS A 999 10.62 -18.91 29.33
N THR A 1000 9.61 -19.45 30.02
CA THR A 1000 9.78 -19.86 31.44
C THR A 1000 8.78 -20.94 31.84
N THR A 1001 9.27 -22.01 32.48
CA THR A 1001 8.55 -23.26 32.85
C THR A 1001 7.98 -24.04 31.65
N THR A 1002 8.33 -25.32 31.43
CA THR A 1002 9.10 -26.31 32.23
C THR A 1002 10.12 -27.06 31.40
#